data_AF-A0A640K7H7-F1
#
_entry.id   AF-A0A640K7H7-F1
#
_cell.length_a   1.000
_cell.length_b   1.000
_cell.length_c   1.000
_cell.angle_alpha   90.00
_cell.angle_beta   90.00
_cell.angle_gamma   90.00
#
_symmetry.space_group_name_H-M   'P 1'
#
loop_
_entity.id
_entity.type
_entity.pdbx_description
1 polymer ?
#
loop_
_entity_poly.entity_id
_entity_poly.type
_entity_poly.pdbx_seq_one_letter_code
_entity_poly.pdbx_strand_id
1 'polypeptide(L)'
;MGASSPLDGDGAGSIAERGSASQRGASTLASTTAATAEPHTPLFTAAESAEFQAIVAECNAFHDYERQYQEVLMTLEGDDILEKFRAEYEGLHSSLLRSHEGEGRLLRKCTDLQSDIDACVEKAAAASEMTLGDRDTIANLKSETERTSHRLTEVREKETHLREAVTALKREIAAQQAKAKDPIEMPEQEAALQSLRRLHETLQREEEQLTQQLRSTSLDMAATQRRIATLLSSNSSNATELRLIREAISKAEEETQMVLERKSVKEQELQAVRDTIARRIAYHTSQQNTLDALVEDHDRNGQELRNIKQEETRLTEEHQGLCRQLQHVNTALQECNEDNDLWQRRVYEKAAELQAQQAAATSMHKRYVKAQKVVEALHRRNAVTEVEKSEQIAKQRDAAAQLKSKEAALALAKRAARTAAKTAVSVREEVNVLQQKITGEASEQHRNAAWLAEKHGQLRVLGSVLTSFEEHIEQTHRELYVVTQEAELSEARTRQYSSACAHLLNGIESKEAELAQYEGSLTEVEARIKQQQALLESMVTERNSYTSHYNQLKEGLREQQHCFSLLLAKVQSMRSSIQKREKDAKLELAHIQLLRQQQKELGAHVTDYQRQAHQRQRRADVLGQEIQQLRAVLSDAAAETARQQRRCNDVLHEKDRLARQVTNRATEIHALYEQACTQQSLLQRHEGLYNDQTQQLEHLQYQTLQFAQQLEQMRMFIARLPELRVLLNNATRELQREKVRVQALLDDAYHPVNVHPYHELASAEPETYALLQRVQKLQRVLVQRQNQLEEKEAAIQSVEQRYMKAKATVAHQPGPEIAEQLTAYQQNLVKKGQHLRQMQEALEFFRSQTDQFKARHDVLRDRLAEMGKMYAASRAEEERRSAAGASTVATSTTPHPDSPPMSAEPVVYRGFVAPPRATTSTATTSALVLTPPPVRE
;
A
#
# COMPACT_ATOMS: atom_id res chain seq x y z
N MET A 1 8.50 -70.45 -9.31
CA MET A 1 8.12 -69.16 -9.93
C MET A 1 9.36 -68.29 -9.85
N GLY A 2 10.14 -68.05 -10.92
CA GLY A 2 9.79 -67.98 -12.34
C GLY A 2 9.59 -66.50 -12.70
N ALA A 3 10.65 -65.77 -13.04
CA ALA A 3 11.21 -65.58 -14.39
C ALA A 3 10.53 -64.39 -15.11
N SER A 4 11.18 -63.62 -16.00
CA SER A 4 12.49 -63.81 -16.66
C SER A 4 13.31 -62.51 -16.84
N SER A 5 14.62 -62.71 -17.03
CA SER A 5 15.73 -61.75 -17.17
C SER A 5 15.76 -60.91 -18.47
N PRO A 6 16.70 -59.94 -18.63
CA PRO A 6 16.86 -59.10 -19.83
C PRO A 6 17.95 -59.62 -20.79
N LEU A 7 18.25 -58.81 -21.82
CA LEU A 7 19.39 -58.82 -22.75
C LEU A 7 19.70 -57.34 -23.10
N ASP A 8 20.83 -56.87 -23.62
CA ASP A 8 22.28 -57.23 -23.63
C ASP A 8 23.01 -55.96 -24.14
N GLY A 9 24.32 -55.74 -23.97
CA GLY A 9 25.40 -56.53 -23.36
C GLY A 9 26.73 -55.76 -23.41
N ASP A 10 27.85 -56.46 -23.16
CA ASP A 10 29.28 -56.21 -23.48
C ASP A 10 29.86 -54.79 -23.74
N GLY A 11 31.08 -54.45 -23.30
CA GLY A 11 32.03 -55.23 -22.49
C GLY A 11 33.52 -54.86 -22.75
N ALA A 12 34.38 -54.97 -21.71
CA ALA A 12 35.85 -54.82 -21.73
C ALA A 12 36.43 -53.47 -22.25
N GLY A 13 37.68 -53.06 -21.97
CA GLY A 13 38.71 -53.50 -21.01
C GLY A 13 39.77 -52.38 -20.88
N SER A 14 40.23 -52.00 -19.69
CA SER A 14 41.41 -52.53 -18.97
C SER A 14 42.78 -51.98 -19.44
N ILE A 15 43.68 -51.70 -18.47
CA ILE A 15 45.15 -51.49 -18.63
C ILE A 15 45.54 -50.15 -19.30
N ALA A 16 45.97 -49.11 -18.57
CA ALA A 16 47.32 -48.83 -18.01
C ALA A 16 48.33 -48.27 -19.07
N GLU A 17 49.50 -47.68 -18.79
CA GLU A 17 50.24 -47.40 -17.54
C GLU A 17 51.27 -46.25 -17.79
N ARG A 18 51.61 -45.44 -16.76
CA ARG A 18 52.80 -44.53 -16.66
C ARG A 18 52.90 -43.36 -17.70
N GLY A 19 53.51 -42.22 -17.38
CA GLY A 19 54.10 -41.75 -16.11
C GLY A 19 54.80 -40.38 -16.27
N SER A 20 55.33 -39.84 -15.17
CA SER A 20 56.44 -38.84 -15.03
C SER A 20 56.72 -37.83 -16.17
N ALA A 21 56.90 -36.52 -15.93
CA ALA A 21 57.65 -35.94 -14.80
C ALA A 21 57.54 -34.40 -14.65
N SER A 22 57.99 -33.93 -13.49
CA SER A 22 58.77 -32.68 -13.28
C SER A 22 58.10 -31.29 -13.26
N GLN A 23 58.21 -30.69 -12.07
CA GLN A 23 58.61 -29.30 -11.77
C GLN A 23 57.61 -28.13 -11.71
N ARG A 24 57.85 -27.32 -10.66
CA ARG A 24 57.48 -25.90 -10.43
C ARG A 24 55.98 -25.62 -10.32
N GLY A 25 55.53 -25.47 -9.08
CA GLY A 25 54.23 -24.86 -8.76
C GLY A 25 54.34 -23.37 -8.46
N ALA A 26 53.19 -22.70 -8.46
CA ALA A 26 52.93 -21.44 -7.80
C ALA A 26 51.47 -21.45 -7.31
N SER A 27 51.18 -20.85 -6.16
CA SER A 27 49.84 -20.78 -5.58
C SER A 27 49.10 -19.54 -6.07
N THR A 28 48.04 -19.72 -6.85
CA THR A 28 47.13 -18.61 -7.23
C THR A 28 45.68 -19.05 -7.12
N LEU A 29 44.95 -18.44 -6.18
CA LEU A 29 43.49 -18.44 -6.16
C LEU A 29 43.00 -17.49 -7.27
N ALA A 30 42.15 -17.97 -8.17
CA ALA A 30 41.47 -17.13 -9.16
C ALA A 30 40.03 -17.65 -9.39
N SER A 31 39.07 -16.72 -9.37
CA SER A 31 37.65 -16.99 -9.60
C SER A 31 37.29 -16.88 -11.08
N THR A 32 36.62 -17.90 -11.64
CA THR A 32 36.16 -17.89 -13.04
C THR A 32 34.78 -18.52 -13.21
N THR A 33 33.73 -17.74 -12.89
CA THR A 33 32.36 -17.94 -13.40
C THR A 33 31.74 -16.59 -13.77
N ALA A 34 32.14 -16.05 -14.91
CA ALA A 34 31.46 -14.94 -15.57
C ALA A 34 30.87 -15.48 -16.87
N ALA A 35 29.54 -15.47 -17.00
CA ALA A 35 28.86 -16.06 -18.14
C ALA A 35 29.15 -15.28 -19.43
N THR A 36 29.54 -16.00 -20.48
CA THR A 36 29.57 -15.49 -21.85
C THR A 36 28.15 -15.41 -22.39
N ALA A 37 27.63 -14.20 -22.61
CA ALA A 37 26.42 -14.01 -23.38
C ALA A 37 26.75 -14.17 -24.88
N GLU A 38 26.03 -15.07 -25.57
CA GLU A 38 26.17 -15.26 -27.02
C GLU A 38 25.28 -14.26 -27.81
N PRO A 39 25.70 -13.85 -29.02
CA PRO A 39 24.97 -12.86 -29.80
C PRO A 39 23.77 -13.45 -30.57
N HIS A 40 22.62 -12.77 -30.41
CA HIS A 40 21.55 -12.62 -31.39
C HIS A 40 21.03 -13.86 -32.15
N THR A 41 19.97 -14.47 -31.63
CA THR A 41 18.89 -14.97 -32.49
C THR A 41 17.95 -13.81 -32.85
N PRO A 42 17.54 -13.63 -34.12
CA PRO A 42 16.53 -12.64 -34.47
C PRO A 42 15.14 -13.08 -33.96
N LEU A 43 14.32 -12.09 -33.57
CA LEU A 43 12.99 -12.32 -32.97
C LEU A 43 11.92 -12.79 -33.97
N PHE A 44 12.17 -12.59 -35.26
CA PHE A 44 11.40 -13.14 -36.37
C PHE A 44 12.32 -13.90 -37.32
N THR A 45 11.80 -14.98 -37.91
CA THR A 45 12.43 -15.64 -39.04
C THR A 45 12.29 -14.82 -40.32
N ALA A 46 13.17 -15.08 -41.30
CA ALA A 46 13.07 -14.43 -42.62
C ALA A 46 11.77 -14.78 -43.37
N ALA A 47 11.07 -15.86 -43.00
CA ALA A 47 9.76 -16.21 -43.54
C ALA A 47 8.66 -15.28 -43.00
N GLU A 48 8.58 -15.13 -41.67
CA GLU A 48 7.57 -14.25 -41.03
C GLU A 48 7.71 -12.79 -41.46
N SER A 49 8.94 -12.31 -41.68
CA SER A 49 9.19 -10.97 -42.24
C SER A 49 8.71 -10.82 -43.69
N ALA A 50 8.84 -11.87 -44.52
CA ALA A 50 8.34 -11.87 -45.89
C ALA A 50 6.81 -11.96 -45.96
N GLU A 51 6.18 -12.75 -45.07
CA GLU A 51 4.73 -12.82 -44.93
C GLU A 51 4.14 -11.48 -44.49
N PHE A 52 4.76 -10.79 -43.53
CA PHE A 52 4.35 -9.44 -43.13
C PHE A 52 4.45 -8.43 -44.28
N GLN A 53 5.53 -8.48 -45.08
CA GLN A 53 5.68 -7.62 -46.27
C GLN A 53 4.64 -7.92 -47.36
N ALA A 54 4.23 -9.18 -47.54
CA ALA A 54 3.16 -9.54 -48.46
C ALA A 54 1.80 -8.94 -48.03
N ILE A 55 1.44 -9.04 -46.75
CA ILE A 55 0.19 -8.47 -46.20
C ILE A 55 0.19 -6.93 -46.35
N VAL A 56 1.33 -6.26 -46.14
CA VAL A 56 1.48 -4.82 -46.40
C VAL A 56 1.29 -4.49 -47.88
N ALA A 57 1.78 -5.32 -48.81
CA ALA A 57 1.56 -5.11 -50.24
C ALA A 57 0.09 -5.28 -50.65
N GLU A 58 -0.59 -6.32 -50.14
CA GLU A 58 -2.02 -6.57 -50.40
C GLU A 58 -2.90 -5.42 -49.88
N CYS A 59 -2.65 -4.92 -48.67
CA CYS A 59 -3.41 -3.78 -48.13
C CYS A 59 -3.17 -2.46 -48.89
N ASN A 60 -2.02 -2.28 -49.57
CA ASN A 60 -1.79 -1.13 -50.44
C ASN A 60 -2.54 -1.24 -51.78
N ALA A 61 -2.73 -2.46 -52.30
CA ALA A 61 -3.45 -2.75 -53.54
C ALA A 61 -4.99 -2.56 -53.43
N PHE A 62 -5.52 -2.28 -52.23
CA PHE A 62 -6.96 -2.09 -51.99
C PHE A 62 -7.63 -1.06 -52.91
N HIS A 63 -6.90 -0.01 -53.33
CA HIS A 63 -7.39 1.02 -54.25
C HIS A 63 -7.87 0.47 -55.60
N ASP A 64 -7.28 -0.63 -56.10
CA ASP A 64 -7.72 -1.27 -57.34
C ASP A 64 -9.04 -2.06 -57.15
N TYR A 65 -9.29 -2.58 -55.94
CA TYR A 65 -10.55 -3.23 -55.57
C TYR A 65 -11.66 -2.20 -55.30
N GLU A 66 -11.36 -1.09 -54.62
CA GLU A 66 -12.30 0.03 -54.44
C GLU A 66 -12.73 0.59 -55.81
N ARG A 67 -11.78 0.76 -56.74
CA ARG A 67 -12.06 1.18 -58.11
C ARG A 67 -13.00 0.20 -58.83
N GLN A 68 -12.76 -1.10 -58.73
CA GLN A 68 -13.65 -2.13 -59.31
C GLN A 68 -15.05 -2.08 -58.70
N TYR A 69 -15.17 -1.87 -57.38
CA TYR A 69 -16.45 -1.66 -56.70
C TYR A 69 -17.21 -0.43 -57.24
N GLN A 70 -16.50 0.69 -57.43
CA GLN A 70 -17.08 1.91 -58.00
C GLN A 70 -17.50 1.70 -59.46
N GLU A 71 -16.69 1.03 -60.29
CA GLU A 71 -17.04 0.70 -61.68
C GLU A 71 -18.28 -0.22 -61.74
N VAL A 72 -18.44 -1.19 -60.81
CA VAL A 72 -19.67 -1.98 -60.69
C VAL A 72 -20.86 -1.13 -60.27
N LEU A 73 -20.73 -0.26 -59.26
CA LEU A 73 -21.81 0.64 -58.82
C LEU A 73 -22.29 1.57 -59.95
N MET A 74 -21.38 2.11 -60.75
CA MET A 74 -21.71 2.93 -61.93
C MET A 74 -22.43 2.13 -63.04
N THR A 75 -22.29 0.79 -63.10
CA THR A 75 -23.07 -0.05 -64.03
C THR A 75 -24.44 -0.49 -63.48
N LEU A 76 -24.67 -0.33 -62.18
CA LEU A 76 -25.98 -0.50 -61.53
C LEU A 76 -26.79 0.80 -61.51
N GLU A 77 -26.23 1.91 -62.00
CA GLU A 77 -26.92 3.19 -62.14
C GLU A 77 -27.84 3.25 -63.37
N GLY A 78 -29.09 2.82 -63.18
CA GLY A 78 -30.17 3.00 -64.17
C GLY A 78 -31.28 1.96 -64.14
N ASP A 79 -31.08 0.82 -63.45
CA ASP A 79 -32.07 -0.26 -63.36
C ASP A 79 -32.85 -0.24 -62.03
N ASP A 80 -34.08 0.30 -62.06
CA ASP A 80 -35.01 0.35 -60.91
C ASP A 80 -35.23 -1.02 -60.22
N ILE A 81 -35.04 -2.12 -60.97
CA ILE A 81 -35.18 -3.50 -60.47
C ILE A 81 -34.00 -3.90 -59.56
N LEU A 82 -32.81 -3.34 -59.83
CA LEU A 82 -31.56 -3.67 -59.15
C LEU A 82 -31.20 -2.71 -58.01
N GLU A 83 -31.95 -1.63 -57.80
CA GLU A 83 -31.70 -0.62 -56.76
C GLU A 83 -31.55 -1.23 -55.34
N LYS A 84 -32.29 -2.30 -55.03
CA LYS A 84 -32.15 -3.04 -53.77
C LYS A 84 -30.82 -3.78 -53.64
N PHE A 85 -30.39 -4.42 -54.73
CA PHE A 85 -29.09 -5.10 -54.79
C PHE A 85 -27.95 -4.08 -54.72
N ARG A 86 -28.09 -2.93 -55.39
CA ARG A 86 -27.18 -1.79 -55.25
C ARG A 86 -27.05 -1.36 -53.79
N ALA A 87 -28.17 -1.13 -53.08
CA ALA A 87 -28.13 -0.72 -51.67
C ALA A 87 -27.47 -1.76 -50.75
N GLU A 88 -27.67 -3.06 -50.99
CA GLU A 88 -26.97 -4.13 -50.27
C GLU A 88 -25.46 -4.18 -50.61
N TYR A 89 -25.09 -3.93 -51.87
CA TYR A 89 -23.71 -3.89 -52.35
C TYR A 89 -22.94 -2.64 -51.85
N GLU A 90 -23.60 -1.47 -51.77
CA GLU A 90 -23.07 -0.26 -51.10
C GLU A 90 -22.89 -0.49 -49.59
N GLY A 91 -23.81 -1.24 -48.96
CA GLY A 91 -23.68 -1.68 -47.57
C GLY A 91 -22.49 -2.62 -47.35
N LEU A 92 -22.27 -3.57 -48.27
CA LEU A 92 -21.12 -4.47 -48.26
C LEU A 92 -19.81 -3.70 -48.44
N HIS A 93 -19.73 -2.80 -49.42
CA HIS A 93 -18.58 -1.92 -49.64
C HIS A 93 -18.28 -1.05 -48.41
N SER A 94 -19.32 -0.48 -47.79
CA SER A 94 -19.21 0.31 -46.55
C SER A 94 -18.72 -0.50 -45.35
N SER A 95 -18.93 -1.83 -45.34
CA SER A 95 -18.38 -2.72 -44.32
C SER A 95 -16.93 -3.12 -44.64
N LEU A 96 -16.62 -3.36 -45.91
CA LEU A 96 -15.28 -3.69 -46.39
C LEU A 96 -14.30 -2.54 -46.14
N LEU A 97 -14.69 -1.30 -46.47
CA LEU A 97 -13.92 -0.08 -46.15
C LEU A 97 -13.59 0.04 -44.66
N ARG A 98 -14.53 -0.29 -43.76
CA ARG A 98 -14.28 -0.26 -42.30
C ARG A 98 -13.34 -1.36 -41.84
N SER A 99 -13.33 -2.52 -42.51
CA SER A 99 -12.37 -3.60 -42.25
C SER A 99 -10.97 -3.15 -42.67
N HIS A 100 -10.82 -2.66 -43.90
CA HIS A 100 -9.55 -2.15 -44.44
C HIS A 100 -9.01 -0.95 -43.65
N GLU A 101 -9.87 -0.02 -43.21
CA GLU A 101 -9.49 1.04 -42.28
C GLU A 101 -8.97 0.51 -40.94
N GLY A 102 -9.50 -0.61 -40.45
CA GLY A 102 -9.04 -1.29 -39.23
C GLY A 102 -7.70 -2.00 -39.44
N GLU A 103 -7.60 -2.81 -40.48
CA GLU A 103 -6.39 -3.52 -40.92
C GLU A 103 -5.24 -2.55 -41.20
N GLY A 104 -5.50 -1.45 -41.91
CA GLY A 104 -4.52 -0.39 -42.18
C GLY A 104 -4.09 0.39 -40.93
N ARG A 105 -4.90 0.46 -39.88
CA ARG A 105 -4.48 0.99 -38.56
C ARG A 105 -3.62 -0.02 -37.80
N LEU A 106 -3.95 -1.30 -37.88
CA LEU A 106 -3.17 -2.38 -37.26
C LEU A 106 -1.80 -2.53 -37.93
N LEU A 107 -1.73 -2.52 -39.27
CA LEU A 107 -0.48 -2.59 -40.00
C LEU A 107 0.44 -1.41 -39.69
N ARG A 108 -0.09 -0.19 -39.56
CA ARG A 108 0.70 0.97 -39.09
C ARG A 108 1.25 0.75 -37.69
N LYS A 109 0.42 0.32 -36.73
CA LYS A 109 0.91 -0.07 -35.38
C LYS A 109 2.03 -1.13 -35.46
N CYS A 110 1.91 -2.11 -36.36
CA CYS A 110 2.94 -3.15 -36.55
C CYS A 110 4.22 -2.61 -37.21
N THR A 111 4.15 -1.73 -38.21
CA THR A 111 5.34 -1.11 -38.82
C THR A 111 6.04 -0.16 -37.85
N ASP A 112 5.26 0.59 -37.05
CA ASP A 112 5.78 1.49 -36.02
C ASP A 112 6.54 0.68 -34.96
N LEU A 113 5.91 -0.38 -34.43
CA LEU A 113 6.52 -1.31 -33.46
C LEU A 113 7.76 -2.03 -34.02
N GLN A 114 7.74 -2.44 -35.29
CA GLN A 114 8.92 -3.03 -35.94
C GLN A 114 10.06 -2.01 -36.00
N SER A 115 9.78 -0.75 -36.37
CA SER A 115 10.80 0.31 -36.40
C SER A 115 11.36 0.65 -35.01
N ASP A 116 10.53 0.61 -33.96
CA ASP A 116 10.96 0.76 -32.57
C ASP A 116 11.83 -0.42 -32.11
N ILE A 117 11.50 -1.65 -32.52
CA ILE A 117 12.32 -2.85 -32.26
C ILE A 117 13.68 -2.73 -32.95
N ASP A 118 13.71 -2.42 -34.24
CA ASP A 118 14.96 -2.28 -35.00
C ASP A 118 15.83 -1.15 -34.44
N ALA A 119 15.22 0.00 -34.11
CA ALA A 119 15.90 1.10 -33.44
C ALA A 119 16.32 0.76 -31.99
N CYS A 120 15.79 -0.29 -31.35
CA CYS A 120 16.30 -0.81 -30.08
C CYS A 120 17.44 -1.80 -30.28
N VAL A 121 17.42 -2.60 -31.36
CA VAL A 121 18.51 -3.50 -31.75
C VAL A 121 19.76 -2.69 -32.13
N GLU A 122 19.63 -1.61 -32.90
CA GLU A 122 20.74 -0.70 -33.22
C GLU A 122 21.37 -0.08 -31.95
N LYS A 123 20.53 0.39 -31.01
CA LYS A 123 20.99 0.95 -29.73
C LYS A 123 21.68 -0.10 -28.86
N ALA A 124 21.21 -1.35 -28.88
CA ALA A 124 21.85 -2.46 -28.17
C ALA A 124 23.20 -2.85 -28.79
N ALA A 125 23.29 -2.87 -30.13
CA ALA A 125 24.54 -3.09 -30.84
C ALA A 125 25.58 -2.01 -30.51
N ALA A 126 25.21 -0.73 -30.67
CA ALA A 126 26.09 0.40 -30.34
C ALA A 126 26.52 0.41 -28.86
N ALA A 127 25.62 0.05 -27.94
CA ALA A 127 25.97 -0.11 -26.53
C ALA A 127 26.98 -1.26 -26.31
N SER A 128 26.83 -2.39 -27.02
CA SER A 128 27.77 -3.51 -26.93
C SER A 128 29.18 -3.12 -27.44
N GLU A 129 29.26 -2.40 -28.57
CA GLU A 129 30.52 -1.87 -29.13
C GLU A 129 31.20 -0.90 -28.16
N MET A 130 30.44 0.00 -27.53
CA MET A 130 30.97 0.88 -26.48
C MET A 130 31.52 0.09 -25.29
N THR A 131 30.82 -0.96 -24.82
CA THR A 131 31.35 -1.78 -23.71
C THR A 131 32.59 -2.60 -24.06
N LEU A 132 32.81 -2.91 -25.34
CA LEU A 132 34.06 -3.50 -25.83
C LEU A 132 35.19 -2.46 -25.85
N GLY A 133 34.93 -1.24 -26.33
CA GLY A 133 35.89 -0.13 -26.26
C GLY A 133 36.29 0.26 -24.84
N ASP A 134 35.33 0.31 -23.91
CA ASP A 134 35.58 0.53 -22.49
C ASP A 134 36.43 -0.61 -21.88
N ARG A 135 36.18 -1.85 -22.27
CA ARG A 135 36.96 -3.02 -21.80
C ARG A 135 38.42 -2.93 -22.24
N ASP A 136 38.68 -2.54 -23.49
CA ASP A 136 40.03 -2.43 -24.04
C ASP A 136 40.79 -1.20 -23.52
N THR A 137 40.11 -0.06 -23.33
CA THR A 137 40.73 1.10 -22.67
C THR A 137 41.06 0.81 -21.21
N ILE A 138 40.20 0.11 -20.47
CA ILE A 138 40.48 -0.37 -19.11
C ILE A 138 41.68 -1.34 -19.09
N ALA A 139 41.81 -2.23 -20.07
CA ALA A 139 42.96 -3.14 -20.18
C ALA A 139 44.28 -2.37 -20.44
N ASN A 140 44.25 -1.40 -21.35
CA ASN A 140 45.40 -0.55 -21.64
C ASN A 140 45.83 0.28 -20.42
N LEU A 141 44.89 0.97 -19.76
CA LEU A 141 45.16 1.77 -18.55
C LEU A 141 45.73 0.92 -17.40
N LYS A 142 45.25 -0.33 -17.21
CA LYS A 142 45.85 -1.27 -16.25
C LYS A 142 47.32 -1.54 -16.58
N SER A 143 47.63 -1.86 -17.84
CA SER A 143 49.02 -2.09 -18.28
C SER A 143 49.93 -0.87 -18.09
N GLU A 144 49.39 0.35 -18.18
CA GLU A 144 50.14 1.59 -17.90
C GLU A 144 50.33 1.85 -16.40
N THR A 145 49.33 1.55 -15.56
CA THR A 145 49.49 1.61 -14.10
C THR A 145 50.50 0.58 -13.57
N GLU A 146 50.58 -0.60 -14.19
CA GLU A 146 51.60 -1.61 -13.87
C GLU A 146 53.01 -1.18 -14.32
N ARG A 147 53.16 -0.62 -15.53
CA ARG A 147 54.44 -0.08 -16.01
C ARG A 147 54.92 1.11 -15.17
N THR A 148 54.02 1.99 -14.75
CA THR A 148 54.37 3.16 -13.93
C THR A 148 54.67 2.78 -12.48
N SER A 149 54.03 1.75 -11.91
CA SER A 149 54.41 1.24 -10.59
C SER A 149 55.80 0.60 -10.58
N HIS A 150 56.17 -0.18 -11.62
CA HIS A 150 57.52 -0.74 -11.76
C HIS A 150 58.59 0.36 -11.95
N ARG A 151 58.31 1.39 -12.76
CA ARG A 151 59.22 2.55 -12.87
C ARG A 151 59.37 3.29 -11.54
N LEU A 152 58.32 3.36 -10.72
CA LEU A 152 58.36 3.98 -9.40
C LEU A 152 59.20 3.15 -8.39
N THR A 153 59.14 1.82 -8.43
CA THR A 153 60.02 0.98 -7.59
C THR A 153 61.48 1.08 -8.03
N GLU A 154 61.76 0.98 -9.34
CA GLU A 154 63.11 1.17 -9.89
C GLU A 154 63.71 2.54 -9.50
N VAL A 155 62.93 3.63 -9.56
CA VAL A 155 63.40 4.96 -9.18
C VAL A 155 63.69 5.04 -7.68
N ARG A 156 62.85 4.42 -6.83
CA ARG A 156 63.08 4.37 -5.37
C ARG A 156 64.34 3.59 -5.01
N GLU A 157 64.60 2.46 -5.67
CA GLU A 157 65.81 1.66 -5.48
C GLU A 157 67.09 2.44 -5.88
N LYS A 158 67.04 3.12 -7.04
CA LYS A 158 68.11 4.03 -7.49
C LYS A 158 68.30 5.20 -6.51
N GLU A 159 67.22 5.74 -5.96
CA GLU A 159 67.27 6.82 -4.96
C GLU A 159 67.85 6.35 -3.62
N THR A 160 67.59 5.12 -3.17
CA THR A 160 68.24 4.54 -1.98
C THR A 160 69.74 4.34 -2.19
N HIS A 161 70.18 3.80 -3.32
CA HIS A 161 71.61 3.63 -3.60
C HIS A 161 72.36 4.95 -3.75
N LEU A 162 71.73 5.99 -4.32
CA LEU A 162 72.31 7.33 -4.36
C LEU A 162 72.43 7.96 -2.96
N ARG A 163 71.45 7.74 -2.06
CA ARG A 163 71.56 8.16 -0.66
C ARG A 163 72.72 7.45 0.05
N GLU A 164 72.87 6.14 -0.14
CA GLU A 164 73.96 5.34 0.43
C GLU A 164 75.33 5.87 -0.02
N ALA A 165 75.53 6.05 -1.34
CA ALA A 165 76.76 6.59 -1.93
C ALA A 165 77.11 7.99 -1.41
N VAL A 166 76.12 8.88 -1.23
CA VAL A 166 76.34 10.20 -0.62
C VAL A 166 76.79 10.10 0.84
N THR A 167 76.41 9.06 1.60
CA THR A 167 76.97 8.85 2.95
C THR A 167 78.39 8.26 2.93
N ALA A 168 78.80 7.55 1.87
CA ALA A 168 80.17 7.06 1.72
C ALA A 168 81.14 8.23 1.47
N LEU A 169 80.87 9.05 0.44
CA LEU A 169 81.70 10.21 0.06
C LEU A 169 81.86 11.22 1.22
N LYS A 170 80.81 11.41 2.04
CA LYS A 170 80.87 12.27 3.24
C LYS A 170 81.84 11.76 4.33
N ARG A 171 82.17 10.46 4.36
CA ARG A 171 83.17 9.90 5.28
C ARG A 171 84.60 10.06 4.74
N GLU A 172 84.79 9.97 3.42
CA GLU A 172 86.10 10.14 2.78
C GLU A 172 86.62 11.58 2.85
N ILE A 173 85.74 12.57 2.66
CA ILE A 173 86.07 14.00 2.80
C ILE A 173 86.58 14.30 4.22
N ALA A 174 85.98 13.70 5.25
CA ALA A 174 86.42 13.86 6.64
C ALA A 174 87.81 13.23 6.91
N ALA A 175 88.19 12.18 6.17
CA ALA A 175 89.49 11.53 6.32
C ALA A 175 90.65 12.31 5.67
N GLN A 176 90.39 13.05 4.58
CA GLN A 176 91.43 13.82 3.88
C GLN A 176 91.77 15.15 4.57
N GLN A 177 90.84 15.74 5.33
CA GLN A 177 91.06 17.01 6.05
C GLN A 177 92.05 16.91 7.24
N ALA A 178 92.54 15.70 7.57
CA ALA A 178 93.41 15.44 8.72
C ALA A 178 94.92 15.29 8.38
N LYS A 179 95.35 15.52 7.13
CA LYS A 179 96.73 15.21 6.67
C LYS A 179 97.47 16.36 5.96
N ALA A 180 97.30 17.61 6.41
CA ALA A 180 98.02 18.75 5.84
C ALA A 180 98.45 19.79 6.89
N LYS A 181 99.65 19.60 7.47
CA LYS A 181 100.44 20.61 8.20
C LYS A 181 101.85 20.09 8.51
N ASP A 182 102.86 20.75 7.93
CA ASP A 182 104.12 21.22 8.55
C ASP A 182 105.28 21.35 7.51
N PRO A 183 106.33 22.18 7.75
CA PRO A 183 107.07 22.88 6.68
C PRO A 183 108.49 22.34 6.36
N ILE A 184 109.23 23.10 5.53
CA ILE A 184 110.53 22.79 4.91
C ILE A 184 111.56 23.89 5.27
N GLU A 185 112.83 23.54 5.51
CA GLU A 185 114.00 24.44 5.36
C GLU A 185 115.29 23.58 5.17
N MET A 186 116.08 23.73 4.09
CA MET A 186 117.19 24.69 3.78
C MET A 186 118.60 24.11 4.12
N PRO A 187 119.74 24.84 4.00
CA PRO A 187 120.58 24.84 2.79
C PRO A 187 122.06 24.46 3.05
N GLU A 188 122.95 24.60 2.05
CA GLU A 188 124.23 25.35 2.15
C GLU A 188 125.11 25.27 0.88
N GLN A 189 125.97 26.29 0.68
CA GLN A 189 127.01 26.35 -0.37
C GLN A 189 128.24 27.10 0.17
N GLU A 190 129.35 26.38 0.37
CA GLU A 190 130.67 26.97 0.68
C GLU A 190 131.64 26.83 -0.51
N ALA A 191 132.85 27.41 -0.39
CA ALA A 191 133.93 27.32 -1.38
C ALA A 191 133.46 27.64 -2.82
N ALA A 192 132.70 28.71 -3.03
CA ALA A 192 133.23 30.06 -2.89
C ALA A 192 134.64 30.18 -3.49
N LEU A 193 134.73 30.96 -4.56
CA LEU A 193 135.95 31.68 -4.91
C LEU A 193 137.15 30.93 -5.56
N GLN A 194 136.87 29.94 -6.43
CA GLN A 194 137.54 29.93 -7.77
C GLN A 194 137.09 31.14 -8.65
N SER A 195 136.19 31.96 -8.11
CA SER A 195 136.23 33.43 -8.13
C SER A 195 136.43 34.04 -9.49
N LEU A 196 137.52 34.76 -9.72
CA LEU A 196 137.57 35.89 -10.65
C LEU A 196 137.81 35.46 -12.11
N ARG A 197 137.93 34.14 -12.36
CA ARG A 197 137.88 33.56 -13.71
C ARG A 197 136.61 32.77 -13.95
N ARG A 198 136.07 32.10 -12.91
CA ARG A 198 134.69 31.61 -12.96
C ARG A 198 133.75 32.78 -13.18
N LEU A 199 133.82 33.87 -12.40
CA LEU A 199 132.97 35.08 -12.49
C LEU A 199 132.83 35.69 -13.89
N HIS A 200 133.74 35.50 -14.85
CA HIS A 200 133.50 35.98 -16.22
C HIS A 200 132.73 34.94 -17.05
N GLU A 201 133.14 33.67 -17.01
CA GLU A 201 132.36 32.58 -17.63
C GLU A 201 131.06 32.26 -16.87
N THR A 202 130.92 32.66 -15.61
CA THR A 202 129.69 32.57 -14.83
C THR A 202 128.90 33.85 -14.95
N LEU A 203 129.43 35.06 -15.14
CA LEU A 203 128.58 36.15 -15.62
C LEU A 203 128.00 35.84 -17.01
N GLN A 204 128.74 35.16 -17.89
CA GLN A 204 128.17 34.65 -19.15
C GLN A 204 127.23 33.45 -18.95
N ARG A 205 127.57 32.46 -18.12
CA ARG A 205 126.64 31.35 -17.82
C ARG A 205 125.48 31.77 -16.91
N GLU A 206 125.55 32.88 -16.20
CA GLU A 206 124.49 33.54 -15.42
C GLU A 206 123.67 34.42 -16.35
N GLU A 207 124.21 35.03 -17.40
CA GLU A 207 123.41 35.62 -18.47
C GLU A 207 122.68 34.51 -19.27
N GLU A 208 123.34 33.39 -19.58
CA GLU A 208 122.71 32.22 -20.18
C GLU A 208 121.73 31.51 -19.23
N GLN A 209 122.01 31.42 -17.92
CA GLN A 209 121.10 30.84 -16.93
C GLN A 209 119.98 31.78 -16.54
N LEU A 210 120.18 33.10 -16.48
CA LEU A 210 119.12 34.09 -16.27
C LEU A 210 118.28 34.23 -17.53
N THR A 211 118.83 34.09 -18.74
CA THR A 211 118.01 34.00 -19.96
C THR A 211 117.35 32.63 -20.11
N GLN A 212 117.92 31.53 -19.62
CA GLN A 212 117.24 30.23 -19.53
C GLN A 212 116.17 30.20 -18.43
N GLN A 213 116.39 30.86 -17.29
CA GLN A 213 115.41 31.04 -16.22
C GLN A 213 114.33 32.04 -16.62
N LEU A 214 114.67 33.11 -17.35
CA LEU A 214 113.69 34.03 -17.93
C LEU A 214 112.91 33.32 -19.05
N ARG A 215 113.52 32.42 -19.82
CA ARG A 215 112.81 31.55 -20.77
C ARG A 215 111.96 30.49 -20.06
N SER A 216 112.41 29.88 -18.97
CA SER A 216 111.64 28.88 -18.23
C SER A 216 110.48 29.56 -17.51
N THR A 217 110.72 30.62 -16.74
CA THR A 217 109.66 31.43 -16.13
C THR A 217 108.75 32.11 -17.15
N SER A 218 109.22 32.45 -18.35
CA SER A 218 108.33 32.90 -19.45
C SER A 218 107.51 31.75 -20.04
N LEU A 219 108.06 30.53 -20.15
CA LEU A 219 107.32 29.33 -20.53
C LEU A 219 106.33 28.89 -19.45
N ASP A 220 106.67 29.05 -18.17
CA ASP A 220 105.81 28.78 -17.00
C ASP A 220 104.75 29.88 -16.84
N MET A 221 105.07 31.14 -17.11
CA MET A 221 104.10 32.23 -17.24
C MET A 221 103.16 31.99 -18.43
N ALA A 222 103.67 31.53 -19.58
CA ALA A 222 102.83 31.15 -20.70
C ALA A 222 102.00 29.88 -20.41
N ALA A 223 102.52 28.91 -19.65
CA ALA A 223 101.81 27.71 -19.24
C ALA A 223 100.73 28.01 -18.20
N THR A 224 101.01 28.87 -17.22
CA THR A 224 100.03 29.35 -16.23
C THR A 224 99.01 30.28 -16.86
N GLN A 225 99.38 31.17 -17.79
CA GLN A 225 98.42 31.97 -18.58
C GLN A 225 97.53 31.08 -19.44
N ARG A 226 98.07 30.06 -20.13
CA ARG A 226 97.26 29.06 -20.84
C ARG A 226 96.35 28.29 -19.88
N ARG A 227 96.84 27.91 -18.68
CA ARG A 227 96.06 27.19 -17.67
C ARG A 227 94.96 28.05 -17.05
N ILE A 228 95.21 29.34 -16.85
CA ILE A 228 94.21 30.35 -16.46
C ILE A 228 93.19 30.52 -17.60
N ALA A 229 93.61 30.60 -18.85
CA ALA A 229 92.71 30.69 -20.00
C ALA A 229 91.82 29.43 -20.13
N THR A 230 92.36 28.23 -19.95
CA THR A 230 91.57 26.98 -19.94
C THR A 230 90.68 26.86 -18.70
N LEU A 231 91.10 27.38 -17.54
CA LEU A 231 90.26 27.42 -16.35
C LEU A 231 89.12 28.43 -16.52
N LEU A 232 89.36 29.58 -17.14
CA LEU A 232 88.34 30.57 -17.48
C LEU A 232 87.35 30.03 -18.52
N SER A 233 87.82 29.35 -19.58
CA SER A 233 86.93 28.72 -20.56
C SER A 233 86.12 27.56 -19.95
N SER A 234 86.73 26.77 -19.05
CA SER A 234 85.99 25.74 -18.29
C SER A 234 84.97 26.38 -17.33
N ASN A 235 85.28 27.50 -16.68
CA ASN A 235 84.32 28.23 -15.84
C ASN A 235 83.18 28.83 -16.66
N SER A 236 83.42 29.31 -17.88
CA SER A 236 82.32 29.74 -18.76
C SER A 236 81.46 28.56 -19.24
N SER A 237 82.06 27.41 -19.55
CA SER A 237 81.32 26.18 -19.88
C SER A 237 80.45 25.75 -18.70
N ASN A 238 81.07 25.57 -17.53
CA ASN A 238 80.40 25.24 -16.26
C ASN A 238 79.28 26.24 -15.92
N ALA A 239 79.47 27.54 -16.19
CA ALA A 239 78.43 28.55 -15.96
C ALA A 239 77.25 28.42 -16.94
N THR A 240 77.51 28.09 -18.21
CA THR A 240 76.44 27.78 -19.18
C THR A 240 75.73 26.46 -18.87
N GLU A 241 76.47 25.44 -18.43
CA GLU A 241 75.92 24.14 -18.00
C GLU A 241 75.07 24.30 -16.74
N LEU A 242 75.55 25.02 -15.72
CA LEU A 242 74.78 25.36 -14.52
C LEU A 242 73.53 26.18 -14.85
N ARG A 243 73.57 27.05 -15.87
CA ARG A 243 72.39 27.77 -16.36
C ARG A 243 71.40 26.81 -17.01
N LEU A 244 71.84 25.94 -17.92
CA LEU A 244 70.99 24.94 -18.58
C LEU A 244 70.38 23.96 -17.57
N ILE A 245 71.14 23.55 -16.55
CA ILE A 245 70.64 22.71 -15.44
C ILE A 245 69.57 23.45 -14.64
N ARG A 246 69.73 24.75 -14.35
CA ARG A 246 68.69 25.56 -13.68
C ARG A 246 67.42 25.71 -14.54
N GLU A 247 67.57 25.95 -15.83
CA GLU A 247 66.45 26.02 -16.78
C GLU A 247 65.76 24.66 -17.03
N ALA A 248 66.46 23.54 -16.76
CA ALA A 248 65.88 22.20 -16.75
C ALA A 248 65.16 21.89 -15.42
N ILE A 249 65.73 22.34 -14.29
CA ILE A 249 65.11 22.21 -12.97
C ILE A 249 63.80 23.00 -12.91
N SER A 250 63.75 24.26 -13.36
CA SER A 250 62.51 25.04 -13.31
C SER A 250 61.39 24.43 -14.16
N LYS A 251 61.72 23.86 -15.33
CA LYS A 251 60.75 23.14 -16.17
C LYS A 251 60.26 21.85 -15.50
N ALA A 252 61.15 21.11 -14.82
CA ALA A 252 60.75 19.94 -14.04
C ALA A 252 59.87 20.34 -12.83
N GLU A 253 60.14 21.46 -12.18
CA GLU A 253 59.31 22.02 -11.11
C GLU A 253 57.90 22.39 -11.64
N GLU A 254 57.82 23.13 -12.74
CA GLU A 254 56.57 23.45 -13.45
C GLU A 254 55.79 22.17 -13.87
N GLU A 255 56.47 21.18 -14.47
CA GLU A 255 55.87 19.89 -14.84
C GLU A 255 55.34 19.13 -13.61
N THR A 256 56.08 19.10 -12.49
CA THR A 256 55.60 18.46 -11.26
C THR A 256 54.40 19.17 -10.64
N GLN A 257 54.34 20.50 -10.70
CA GLN A 257 53.16 21.27 -10.26
C GLN A 257 51.94 20.94 -11.14
N MET A 258 52.08 20.95 -12.47
CA MET A 258 51.01 20.56 -13.39
C MET A 258 50.53 19.11 -13.18
N VAL A 259 51.42 18.19 -12.80
CA VAL A 259 51.08 16.81 -12.44
C VAL A 259 50.36 16.74 -11.09
N LEU A 260 50.78 17.51 -10.08
CA LEU A 260 50.13 17.58 -8.77
C LEU A 260 48.70 18.18 -8.86
N GLU A 261 48.50 19.22 -9.66
CA GLU A 261 47.17 19.79 -9.91
C GLU A 261 46.24 18.78 -10.58
N ARG A 262 46.69 18.16 -11.70
CA ARG A 262 45.95 17.08 -12.38
C ARG A 262 45.63 15.92 -11.43
N LYS A 263 46.57 15.53 -10.57
CA LYS A 263 46.36 14.51 -9.55
C LYS A 263 45.29 14.92 -8.54
N SER A 264 45.30 16.16 -8.05
CA SER A 264 44.29 16.63 -7.09
C SER A 264 42.88 16.68 -7.69
N VAL A 265 42.75 17.06 -8.97
CA VAL A 265 41.47 16.98 -9.70
C VAL A 265 41.01 15.53 -9.84
N LYS A 266 41.89 14.60 -10.19
CA LYS A 266 41.53 13.16 -10.25
C LYS A 266 41.24 12.54 -8.88
N GLU A 267 41.85 13.03 -7.80
CA GLU A 267 41.49 12.63 -6.44
C GLU A 267 40.09 13.15 -6.05
N GLN A 268 39.71 14.36 -6.47
CA GLN A 268 38.34 14.89 -6.29
C GLN A 268 37.30 14.11 -7.12
N GLU A 269 37.60 13.79 -8.38
CA GLU A 269 36.74 12.92 -9.21
C GLU A 269 36.54 11.54 -8.57
N LEU A 270 37.62 10.90 -8.11
CA LEU A 270 37.55 9.61 -7.42
C LEU A 270 36.76 9.68 -6.11
N GLN A 271 36.84 10.81 -5.39
CA GLN A 271 36.05 11.03 -4.18
C GLN A 271 34.56 11.16 -4.52
N ALA A 272 34.19 11.95 -5.55
CA ALA A 272 32.81 12.07 -6.00
C ALA A 272 32.23 10.73 -6.52
N VAL A 273 33.04 9.92 -7.23
CA VAL A 273 32.66 8.57 -7.64
C VAL A 273 32.44 7.68 -6.41
N ARG A 274 33.33 7.68 -5.41
CA ARG A 274 33.11 6.95 -4.14
C ARG A 274 31.83 7.39 -3.44
N ASP A 275 31.52 8.69 -3.39
CA ASP A 275 30.30 9.20 -2.77
C ASP A 275 29.03 8.80 -3.54
N THR A 276 29.09 8.63 -4.86
CA THR A 276 27.95 8.07 -5.63
C THR A 276 27.80 6.56 -5.43
N ILE A 277 28.90 5.82 -5.34
CA ILE A 277 28.88 4.38 -5.02
C ILE A 277 28.35 4.16 -3.60
N ALA A 278 28.81 4.92 -2.60
CA ALA A 278 28.30 4.86 -1.24
C ALA A 278 26.80 5.16 -1.15
N ARG A 279 26.31 6.15 -1.90
CA ARG A 279 24.86 6.44 -2.01
C ARG A 279 24.08 5.29 -2.67
N ARG A 280 24.62 4.65 -3.71
CA ARG A 280 24.00 3.45 -4.34
C ARG A 280 23.98 2.26 -3.38
N ILE A 281 25.05 2.00 -2.64
CA ILE A 281 25.11 0.95 -1.63
C ILE A 281 24.08 1.22 -0.53
N ALA A 282 24.02 2.45 0.01
CA ALA A 282 23.03 2.84 1.01
C ALA A 282 21.59 2.64 0.52
N TYR A 283 21.31 3.04 -0.74
CA TYR A 283 20.02 2.82 -1.39
C TYR A 283 19.68 1.33 -1.49
N HIS A 284 20.57 0.49 -2.04
CA HIS A 284 20.32 -0.94 -2.15
C HIS A 284 20.20 -1.64 -0.79
N THR A 285 20.96 -1.25 0.23
CA THR A 285 20.76 -1.78 1.60
C THR A 285 19.41 -1.35 2.18
N SER A 286 18.90 -0.15 1.86
CA SER A 286 17.55 0.25 2.26
C SER A 286 16.47 -0.56 1.55
N GLN A 287 16.66 -0.88 0.26
CA GLN A 287 15.77 -1.78 -0.49
C GLN A 287 15.80 -3.21 0.07
N GLN A 288 17.00 -3.74 0.36
CA GLN A 288 17.18 -5.05 0.98
C GLN A 288 16.39 -5.15 2.28
N ASN A 289 16.58 -4.19 3.20
CA ASN A 289 15.85 -4.13 4.47
C ASN A 289 14.32 -4.05 4.27
N THR A 290 13.83 -3.39 3.22
CA THR A 290 12.37 -3.39 2.91
C THR A 290 11.89 -4.71 2.32
N LEU A 291 12.70 -5.43 1.56
CA LEU A 291 12.37 -6.77 1.07
C LEU A 291 12.35 -7.79 2.23
N ASP A 292 13.34 -7.74 3.11
CA ASP A 292 13.42 -8.63 4.28
C ASP A 292 12.21 -8.41 5.21
N ALA A 293 11.82 -7.15 5.45
CA ALA A 293 10.59 -6.82 6.20
C ALA A 293 9.30 -7.32 5.52
N LEU A 294 9.21 -7.24 4.17
CA LEU A 294 8.08 -7.77 3.41
C LEU A 294 8.04 -9.31 3.44
N VAL A 295 9.18 -9.99 3.55
CA VAL A 295 9.25 -11.45 3.74
C VAL A 295 8.78 -11.83 5.14
N GLU A 296 9.23 -11.13 6.20
CA GLU A 296 8.71 -11.35 7.56
C GLU A 296 7.19 -11.14 7.63
N ASP A 297 6.67 -10.07 7.00
CA ASP A 297 5.23 -9.82 6.95
C ASP A 297 4.48 -10.87 6.09
N HIS A 298 5.09 -11.40 5.03
CA HIS A 298 4.52 -12.53 4.29
C HIS A 298 4.41 -13.79 5.18
N ASP A 299 5.43 -14.11 5.97
CA ASP A 299 5.41 -15.24 6.90
C ASP A 299 4.41 -15.03 8.05
N ARG A 300 4.29 -13.81 8.60
CA ARG A 300 3.27 -13.44 9.59
C ARG A 300 1.87 -13.63 9.03
N ASN A 301 1.57 -13.04 7.87
CA ASN A 301 0.30 -13.20 7.17
C ASN A 301 0.03 -14.69 6.85
N GLY A 302 1.06 -15.42 6.42
CA GLY A 302 1.01 -16.86 6.14
C GLY A 302 0.73 -17.72 7.37
N GLN A 303 0.99 -17.24 8.59
CA GLN A 303 0.61 -17.88 9.85
C GLN A 303 -0.81 -17.50 10.27
N GLU A 304 -1.17 -16.20 10.22
CA GLU A 304 -2.54 -15.74 10.51
C GLU A 304 -3.57 -16.42 9.60
N LEU A 305 -3.25 -16.62 8.31
CA LEU A 305 -4.11 -17.33 7.35
C LEU A 305 -4.29 -18.84 7.68
N ARG A 306 -3.37 -19.46 8.43
CA ARG A 306 -3.53 -20.85 8.92
C ARG A 306 -4.49 -20.88 10.11
N ASN A 307 -4.36 -19.91 11.02
CA ASN A 307 -5.22 -19.80 12.20
C ASN A 307 -6.66 -19.50 11.80
N ILE A 308 -6.88 -18.52 10.92
CA ILE A 308 -8.20 -18.18 10.38
C ILE A 308 -8.86 -19.41 9.72
N LYS A 309 -8.11 -20.24 8.98
CA LYS A 309 -8.65 -21.48 8.39
C LYS A 309 -9.08 -22.51 9.45
N GLN A 310 -8.38 -22.60 10.58
CA GLN A 310 -8.78 -23.48 11.69
C GLN A 310 -10.05 -22.96 12.39
N GLU A 311 -10.18 -21.64 12.55
CA GLU A 311 -11.38 -20.99 13.09
C GLU A 311 -12.58 -21.14 12.14
N GLU A 312 -12.36 -20.98 10.82
CA GLU A 312 -13.37 -21.20 9.77
C GLU A 312 -13.85 -22.67 9.75
N THR A 313 -12.97 -23.66 9.96
CA THR A 313 -13.41 -25.06 10.14
C THR A 313 -14.24 -25.27 11.40
N ARG A 314 -13.89 -24.63 12.54
CA ARG A 314 -14.70 -24.73 13.78
C ARG A 314 -16.07 -24.08 13.63
N LEU A 315 -16.13 -22.86 13.10
CA LEU A 315 -17.39 -22.14 12.88
C LEU A 315 -18.29 -22.86 11.88
N THR A 316 -17.74 -23.51 10.86
CA THR A 316 -18.54 -24.34 9.94
C THR A 316 -19.02 -25.65 10.57
N GLU A 317 -18.25 -26.28 11.48
CA GLU A 317 -18.72 -27.40 12.30
C GLU A 317 -19.85 -26.99 13.26
N GLU A 318 -19.71 -25.84 13.94
CA GLU A 318 -20.72 -25.25 14.83
C GLU A 318 -22.00 -24.88 14.07
N HIS A 319 -21.89 -24.21 12.92
CA HIS A 319 -23.03 -23.91 12.05
C HIS A 319 -23.72 -25.18 11.54
N GLN A 320 -22.97 -26.23 11.17
CA GLN A 320 -23.58 -27.52 10.84
C GLN A 320 -24.30 -28.15 12.04
N GLY A 321 -23.75 -28.02 13.26
CA GLY A 321 -24.40 -28.42 14.50
C GLY A 321 -25.73 -27.71 14.72
N LEU A 322 -25.75 -26.39 14.61
CA LEU A 322 -26.96 -25.57 14.71
C LEU A 322 -27.98 -25.88 13.61
N CYS A 323 -27.55 -26.12 12.37
CA CYS A 323 -28.43 -26.56 11.29
C CYS A 323 -29.09 -27.92 11.58
N ARG A 324 -28.35 -28.90 12.13
CA ARG A 324 -28.91 -30.19 12.56
C ARG A 324 -29.94 -30.01 13.70
N GLN A 325 -29.66 -29.13 14.66
CA GLN A 325 -30.59 -28.80 15.74
C GLN A 325 -31.87 -28.12 15.21
N LEU A 326 -31.75 -27.15 14.30
CA LEU A 326 -32.89 -26.49 13.66
C LEU A 326 -33.71 -27.46 12.79
N GLN A 327 -33.06 -28.40 12.10
CA GLN A 327 -33.75 -29.48 11.39
C GLN A 327 -34.56 -30.35 12.35
N HIS A 328 -33.97 -30.76 13.49
CA HIS A 328 -34.66 -31.59 14.49
C HIS A 328 -35.84 -30.86 15.16
N VAL A 329 -35.70 -29.56 15.44
CA VAL A 329 -36.81 -28.73 15.95
C VAL A 329 -37.91 -28.58 14.89
N ASN A 330 -37.57 -28.39 13.61
CA ASN A 330 -38.56 -28.34 12.53
C ASN A 330 -39.30 -29.67 12.34
N THR A 331 -38.61 -30.83 12.42
CA THR A 331 -39.29 -32.13 12.33
C THR A 331 -40.21 -32.37 13.53
N ALA A 332 -39.78 -32.05 14.76
CA ALA A 332 -40.63 -32.14 15.94
C ALA A 332 -41.86 -31.20 15.87
N LEU A 333 -41.71 -30.01 15.29
CA LEU A 333 -42.83 -29.10 15.00
C LEU A 333 -43.75 -29.64 13.90
N GLN A 334 -43.22 -30.32 12.88
CA GLN A 334 -44.03 -30.99 11.86
C GLN A 334 -44.84 -32.14 12.47
N GLU A 335 -44.21 -33.00 13.27
CA GLU A 335 -44.87 -34.08 14.03
C GLU A 335 -46.00 -33.52 14.92
N CYS A 336 -45.74 -32.46 15.68
CA CYS A 336 -46.76 -31.79 16.50
C CYS A 336 -47.91 -31.16 15.69
N ASN A 337 -47.65 -30.68 14.47
CA ASN A 337 -48.68 -30.17 13.57
C ASN A 337 -49.52 -31.30 12.96
N GLU A 338 -48.89 -32.41 12.57
CA GLU A 338 -49.59 -33.61 12.07
C GLU A 338 -50.48 -34.23 13.16
N ASP A 339 -50.00 -34.30 14.41
CA ASP A 339 -50.81 -34.72 15.56
C ASP A 339 -51.99 -33.76 15.80
N ASN A 340 -51.78 -32.44 15.69
CA ASN A 340 -52.85 -31.45 15.82
C ASN A 340 -53.92 -31.62 14.72
N ASP A 341 -53.50 -31.85 13.48
CA ASP A 341 -54.38 -32.17 12.35
C ASP A 341 -55.17 -33.48 12.58
N LEU A 342 -54.53 -34.52 13.14
CA LEU A 342 -55.19 -35.77 13.52
C LEU A 342 -56.21 -35.56 14.65
N TRP A 343 -55.90 -34.74 15.65
CA TRP A 343 -56.85 -34.38 16.71
C TRP A 343 -58.02 -33.55 16.18
N GLN A 344 -57.79 -32.60 15.27
CA GLN A 344 -58.86 -31.86 14.61
C GLN A 344 -59.79 -32.79 13.81
N ARG A 345 -59.23 -33.73 13.03
CA ARG A 345 -60.02 -34.75 12.29
C ARG A 345 -60.87 -35.59 13.24
N ARG A 346 -60.30 -36.08 14.34
CA ARG A 346 -61.05 -36.81 15.40
C ARG A 346 -62.17 -35.96 16.03
N VAL A 347 -61.95 -34.65 16.21
CA VAL A 347 -62.99 -33.74 16.72
C VAL A 347 -64.12 -33.56 15.70
N TYR A 348 -63.82 -33.43 14.41
CA TYR A 348 -64.84 -33.37 13.35
C TYR A 348 -65.63 -34.69 13.23
N GLU A 349 -64.95 -35.84 13.29
CA GLU A 349 -65.58 -37.17 13.31
C GLU A 349 -66.54 -37.31 14.51
N LYS A 350 -66.11 -36.95 15.72
CA LYS A 350 -66.95 -37.01 16.92
C LYS A 350 -68.08 -35.99 16.91
N ALA A 351 -67.89 -34.81 16.30
CA ALA A 351 -68.98 -33.86 16.08
C ALA A 351 -70.03 -34.42 15.10
N ALA A 352 -69.62 -35.10 14.03
CA ALA A 352 -70.52 -35.75 13.08
C ALA A 352 -71.28 -36.95 13.71
N GLU A 353 -70.59 -37.78 14.51
CA GLU A 353 -71.22 -38.84 15.31
C GLU A 353 -72.29 -38.27 16.27
N LEU A 354 -71.97 -37.20 16.99
CA LEU A 354 -72.90 -36.53 17.89
C LEU A 354 -74.12 -35.95 17.15
N GLN A 355 -73.93 -35.33 15.99
CA GLN A 355 -75.04 -34.85 15.16
C GLN A 355 -75.92 -36.01 14.65
N ALA A 356 -75.33 -37.13 14.23
CA ALA A 356 -76.07 -38.32 13.82
C ALA A 356 -76.86 -38.93 14.99
N GLN A 357 -76.28 -38.98 16.20
CA GLN A 357 -76.97 -39.42 17.41
C GLN A 357 -78.10 -38.47 17.82
N GLN A 358 -77.93 -37.15 17.68
CA GLN A 358 -79.00 -36.16 17.92
C GLN A 358 -80.14 -36.28 16.89
N ALA A 359 -79.83 -36.54 15.62
CA ALA A 359 -80.81 -36.82 14.58
C ALA A 359 -81.58 -38.13 14.87
N ALA A 360 -80.90 -39.18 15.33
CA ALA A 360 -81.52 -40.42 15.76
C ALA A 360 -82.42 -40.22 17.00
N ALA A 361 -81.93 -39.49 18.03
CA ALA A 361 -82.69 -39.20 19.25
C ALA A 361 -83.95 -38.37 18.96
N THR A 362 -83.86 -37.33 18.14
CA THR A 362 -85.04 -36.53 17.75
C THR A 362 -86.01 -37.32 16.86
N SER A 363 -85.53 -38.24 16.03
CA SER A 363 -86.37 -39.19 15.28
C SER A 363 -87.10 -40.16 16.22
N MET A 364 -86.41 -40.72 17.21
CA MET A 364 -87.01 -41.58 18.24
C MET A 364 -87.99 -40.84 19.13
N HIS A 365 -87.71 -39.58 19.50
CA HIS A 365 -88.66 -38.73 20.23
C HIS A 365 -89.93 -38.44 19.38
N LYS A 366 -89.78 -38.15 18.08
CA LYS A 366 -90.93 -38.02 17.15
C LYS A 366 -91.74 -39.31 17.04
N ARG A 367 -91.11 -40.49 17.11
CA ARG A 367 -91.81 -41.80 17.18
C ARG A 367 -92.52 -41.99 18.51
N TYR A 368 -91.87 -41.67 19.63
CA TYR A 368 -92.46 -41.72 20.98
C TYR A 368 -93.72 -40.83 21.10
N VAL A 369 -93.65 -39.56 20.66
CA VAL A 369 -94.80 -38.64 20.69
C VAL A 369 -95.95 -39.13 19.81
N LYS A 370 -95.67 -39.80 18.68
CA LYS A 370 -96.71 -40.47 17.87
C LYS A 370 -97.33 -41.64 18.61
N ALA A 371 -96.53 -42.50 19.23
CA ALA A 371 -97.01 -43.65 20.02
C ALA A 371 -97.86 -43.20 21.22
N GLN A 372 -97.42 -42.16 21.94
CA GLN A 372 -98.18 -41.58 23.06
C GLN A 372 -99.56 -41.07 22.61
N LYS A 373 -99.65 -40.36 21.47
CA LYS A 373 -100.95 -39.93 20.91
C LYS A 373 -101.85 -41.10 20.50
N VAL A 374 -101.30 -42.22 20.04
CA VAL A 374 -102.07 -43.46 19.79
C VAL A 374 -102.56 -44.07 21.10
N VAL A 375 -101.73 -44.12 22.14
CA VAL A 375 -102.11 -44.61 23.48
C VAL A 375 -103.23 -43.73 24.08
N GLU A 376 -103.13 -42.41 23.97
CA GLU A 376 -104.20 -41.48 24.40
C GLU A 376 -105.51 -41.69 23.63
N ALA A 377 -105.43 -41.91 22.30
CA ALA A 377 -106.61 -42.21 21.48
C ALA A 377 -107.26 -43.55 21.85
N LEU A 378 -106.45 -44.58 22.16
CA LEU A 378 -106.94 -45.88 22.64
C LEU A 378 -107.57 -45.77 24.03
N HIS A 379 -107.03 -44.96 24.94
CA HIS A 379 -107.65 -44.71 26.25
C HIS A 379 -109.01 -44.01 26.10
N ARG A 380 -109.12 -42.99 25.23
CA ARG A 380 -110.41 -42.34 24.93
C ARG A 380 -111.42 -43.32 24.31
N ARG A 381 -110.99 -44.18 23.39
CA ARG A 381 -111.84 -45.22 22.79
C ARG A 381 -112.31 -46.25 23.82
N ASN A 382 -111.43 -46.69 24.73
CA ASN A 382 -111.80 -47.63 25.79
C ASN A 382 -112.77 -47.00 26.80
N ALA A 383 -112.62 -45.71 27.12
CA ALA A 383 -113.60 -45.01 27.97
C ALA A 383 -115.00 -44.98 27.32
N VAL A 384 -115.10 -44.75 26.00
CA VAL A 384 -116.37 -44.83 25.27
C VAL A 384 -116.96 -46.24 25.30
N THR A 385 -116.17 -47.28 25.03
CA THR A 385 -116.71 -48.65 25.00
C THR A 385 -117.10 -49.19 26.38
N GLU A 386 -116.51 -48.71 27.48
CA GLU A 386 -117.03 -49.00 28.84
C GLU A 386 -118.37 -48.31 29.12
N VAL A 387 -118.60 -47.08 28.63
CA VAL A 387 -119.92 -46.43 28.70
C VAL A 387 -120.95 -47.21 27.89
N GLU A 388 -120.63 -47.59 26.64
CA GLU A 388 -121.52 -48.40 25.79
C GLU A 388 -121.89 -49.75 26.44
N LYS A 389 -120.93 -50.45 27.06
CA LYS A 389 -121.20 -51.66 27.85
C LYS A 389 -122.15 -51.40 29.00
N SER A 390 -121.94 -50.32 29.76
CA SER A 390 -122.80 -49.97 30.91
C SER A 390 -124.26 -49.74 30.48
N GLU A 391 -124.48 -49.07 29.34
CA GLU A 391 -125.81 -48.91 28.76
C GLU A 391 -126.42 -50.23 28.27
N GLN A 392 -125.63 -51.11 27.66
CA GLN A 392 -126.11 -52.42 27.21
C GLN A 392 -126.52 -53.30 28.39
N ILE A 393 -125.79 -53.25 29.51
CA ILE A 393 -126.13 -53.95 30.77
C ILE A 393 -127.43 -53.39 31.37
N ALA A 394 -127.68 -52.09 31.30
CA ALA A 394 -128.97 -51.50 31.69
C ALA A 394 -130.12 -52.02 30.82
N LYS A 395 -129.97 -51.92 29.49
CA LYS A 395 -130.97 -52.39 28.50
C LYS A 395 -131.27 -53.89 28.64
N GLN A 396 -130.29 -54.70 29.02
CA GLN A 396 -130.48 -56.13 29.32
C GLN A 396 -131.27 -56.38 30.62
N ARG A 397 -131.10 -55.56 31.66
CA ARG A 397 -131.90 -55.64 32.90
C ARG A 397 -133.37 -55.33 32.65
N ASP A 398 -133.65 -54.31 31.85
CA ASP A 398 -135.02 -53.93 31.50
C ASP A 398 -135.73 -55.02 30.68
N ALA A 399 -135.03 -55.62 29.71
CA ALA A 399 -135.53 -56.78 28.95
C ALA A 399 -135.82 -57.99 29.86
N ALA A 400 -134.96 -58.28 30.84
CA ALA A 400 -135.17 -59.37 31.79
C ALA A 400 -136.37 -59.14 32.72
N ALA A 401 -136.70 -57.89 33.05
CA ALA A 401 -137.92 -57.55 33.79
C ALA A 401 -139.20 -57.78 32.95
N GLN A 402 -139.16 -57.45 31.65
CA GLN A 402 -140.29 -57.64 30.73
C GLN A 402 -140.57 -59.10 30.37
N LEU A 403 -139.56 -59.98 30.42
CA LEU A 403 -139.76 -61.42 30.22
C LEU A 403 -140.56 -62.06 31.37
N LYS A 404 -140.19 -61.78 32.62
CA LYS A 404 -140.83 -62.37 33.81
C LYS A 404 -142.33 -62.09 33.91
N SER A 405 -142.81 -60.93 33.45
CA SER A 405 -144.25 -60.61 33.45
C SER A 405 -145.02 -61.39 32.37
N LYS A 406 -144.42 -61.67 31.21
CA LYS A 406 -145.03 -62.45 30.13
C LYS A 406 -145.04 -63.96 30.41
N GLU A 407 -144.03 -64.48 31.11
CA GLU A 407 -143.98 -65.88 31.54
C GLU A 407 -145.14 -66.24 32.49
N ALA A 408 -145.49 -65.35 33.42
CA ALA A 408 -146.61 -65.53 34.34
C ALA A 408 -147.97 -65.66 33.62
N ALA A 409 -148.21 -64.85 32.58
CA ALA A 409 -149.44 -64.92 31.78
C ALA A 409 -149.55 -66.25 30.99
N LEU A 410 -148.43 -66.73 30.45
CA LEU A 410 -148.38 -67.93 29.61
C LEU A 410 -148.60 -69.23 30.42
N ALA A 411 -148.30 -69.22 31.73
CA ALA A 411 -148.57 -70.33 32.65
C ALA A 411 -150.07 -70.58 32.90
N LEU A 412 -150.91 -69.54 32.87
CA LEU A 412 -152.36 -69.67 33.03
C LEU A 412 -153.02 -70.24 31.76
N ALA A 413 -152.65 -69.73 30.59
CA ALA A 413 -153.17 -70.21 29.30
C ALA A 413 -152.94 -71.72 29.08
N LYS A 414 -151.77 -72.24 29.49
CA LYS A 414 -151.41 -73.67 29.36
C LYS A 414 -152.23 -74.63 30.23
N ARG A 415 -153.09 -74.15 31.13
CA ARG A 415 -154.01 -75.00 31.91
C ARG A 415 -155.35 -75.26 31.22
N ALA A 416 -155.80 -74.39 30.32
CA ALA A 416 -157.07 -74.56 29.59
C ALA A 416 -156.99 -75.59 28.45
N ALA A 417 -155.82 -75.75 27.81
CA ALA A 417 -155.65 -76.55 26.59
C ALA A 417 -155.42 -78.07 26.80
N ARG A 418 -155.71 -78.62 28.00
CA ARG A 418 -155.32 -80.01 28.38
C ARG A 418 -156.47 -81.03 28.43
N THR A 419 -157.70 -80.65 28.10
CA THR A 419 -158.91 -81.47 28.32
C THR A 419 -159.61 -81.97 27.05
N ALA A 420 -159.11 -81.66 25.85
CA ALA A 420 -159.82 -81.89 24.59
C ALA A 420 -159.04 -82.72 23.53
N ALA A 421 -158.11 -83.58 23.95
CA ALA A 421 -157.33 -84.42 23.03
C ALA A 421 -156.92 -85.78 23.64
N LYS A 422 -157.87 -86.73 23.71
CA LYS A 422 -157.56 -88.15 23.91
C LYS A 422 -158.37 -89.02 22.95
N THR A 423 -157.63 -89.84 22.19
CA THR A 423 -158.03 -91.13 21.57
C THR A 423 -159.30 -91.19 20.71
N ALA A 424 -159.09 -91.37 19.41
CA ALA A 424 -159.72 -92.47 18.66
C ALA A 424 -158.60 -93.17 17.84
N VAL A 425 -158.40 -94.47 18.07
CA VAL A 425 -157.33 -95.27 17.43
C VAL A 425 -157.96 -96.49 16.76
N SER A 426 -157.84 -96.58 15.44
CA SER A 426 -157.80 -97.80 14.61
C SER A 426 -157.56 -97.33 13.16
N VAL A 427 -156.44 -97.54 12.44
CA VAL A 427 -155.50 -98.69 12.25
C VAL A 427 -155.89 -99.58 11.05
N ARG A 428 -154.87 -100.10 10.36
CA ARG A 428 -154.90 -100.87 9.08
C ARG A 428 -154.99 -102.39 9.34
N GLU A 429 -154.67 -103.17 8.29
CA GLU A 429 -154.39 -104.63 8.22
C GLU A 429 -155.62 -105.49 7.84
N GLU A 430 -155.57 -106.53 6.97
CA GLU A 430 -154.55 -107.07 6.02
C GLU A 430 -155.27 -108.02 4.97
N VAL A 431 -154.72 -108.72 3.93
CA VAL A 431 -153.37 -109.01 3.39
C VAL A 431 -153.37 -109.39 1.87
N ASN A 432 -152.17 -109.38 1.26
CA ASN A 432 -151.62 -109.98 0.01
C ASN A 432 -152.37 -110.99 -0.93
N VAL A 433 -152.04 -110.91 -2.24
CA VAL A 433 -151.66 -112.00 -3.22
C VAL A 433 -152.72 -113.07 -3.63
N LEU A 434 -152.95 -113.47 -4.90
CA LEU A 434 -152.46 -113.12 -6.25
C LEU A 434 -153.50 -113.50 -7.35
N GLN A 435 -153.53 -112.76 -8.47
CA GLN A 435 -154.05 -113.10 -9.83
C GLN A 435 -155.47 -113.71 -10.04
N GLN A 436 -156.33 -112.96 -10.77
CA GLN A 436 -157.44 -113.49 -11.57
C GLN A 436 -157.63 -112.72 -12.92
N LYS A 437 -158.16 -113.46 -13.90
CA LYS A 437 -159.09 -113.17 -15.02
C LYS A 437 -159.35 -111.72 -15.52
N ILE A 438 -159.55 -111.64 -16.84
CA ILE A 438 -160.16 -110.55 -17.65
C ILE A 438 -161.71 -110.59 -17.44
N THR A 439 -162.45 -109.47 -17.34
CA THR A 439 -162.99 -108.63 -18.44
C THR A 439 -163.23 -107.15 -18.04
N GLY A 440 -163.30 -106.20 -18.98
CA GLY A 440 -163.15 -106.32 -20.44
C GLY A 440 -163.36 -104.98 -21.16
N GLU A 441 -163.28 -104.99 -22.51
CA GLU A 441 -163.57 -103.88 -23.45
C GLU A 441 -162.65 -102.63 -23.32
N ALA A 442 -162.11 -101.99 -24.36
CA ALA A 442 -161.83 -102.30 -25.78
C ALA A 442 -160.74 -101.28 -26.24
N SER A 443 -159.87 -101.48 -27.24
CA SER A 443 -159.62 -102.57 -28.20
C SER A 443 -158.16 -102.54 -28.71
N GLU A 444 -157.58 -103.72 -28.98
CA GLU A 444 -156.52 -104.01 -29.97
C GLU A 444 -155.12 -103.30 -29.97
N GLN A 445 -154.09 -104.16 -30.11
CA GLN A 445 -152.86 -103.93 -30.89
C GLN A 445 -151.90 -102.76 -30.55
N HIS A 446 -151.77 -102.40 -29.26
CA HIS A 446 -150.64 -101.55 -28.82
C HIS A 446 -150.06 -101.92 -27.44
N ARG A 447 -149.76 -103.21 -27.20
CA ARG A 447 -149.19 -103.64 -25.91
C ARG A 447 -147.95 -104.54 -26.02
N ASN A 448 -146.87 -104.02 -25.45
CA ASN A 448 -145.61 -104.64 -25.07
C ASN A 448 -144.64 -105.10 -26.19
N ALA A 449 -143.55 -104.33 -26.29
CA ALA A 449 -142.16 -104.78 -26.25
C ALA A 449 -141.77 -106.02 -27.08
N ALA A 450 -140.94 -105.78 -28.08
CA ALA A 450 -140.32 -106.82 -28.89
C ALA A 450 -139.55 -107.85 -28.03
N TRP A 451 -139.78 -109.13 -28.30
CA TRP A 451 -138.75 -109.95 -28.95
C TRP A 451 -139.35 -111.15 -29.73
N LEU A 452 -139.49 -110.94 -31.04
CA LEU A 452 -139.52 -111.92 -32.14
C LEU A 452 -140.56 -113.09 -32.17
N ALA A 453 -141.32 -113.11 -33.26
CA ALA A 453 -141.52 -114.20 -34.25
C ALA A 453 -141.36 -115.69 -33.83
N GLU A 454 -142.09 -116.65 -34.42
CA GLU A 454 -142.64 -116.70 -35.79
C GLU A 454 -143.73 -117.80 -35.93
N LYS A 455 -144.76 -117.59 -36.78
CA LYS A 455 -145.33 -118.55 -37.78
C LYS A 455 -146.84 -118.39 -38.08
N HIS A 456 -147.14 -118.12 -39.36
CA HIS A 456 -148.35 -118.45 -40.16
C HIS A 456 -149.74 -117.94 -39.68
N GLY A 457 -150.69 -117.58 -40.55
CA GLY A 457 -150.65 -117.38 -42.01
C GLY A 457 -151.98 -117.78 -42.72
N GLN A 458 -152.15 -117.32 -43.97
CA GLN A 458 -153.19 -117.75 -44.96
C GLN A 458 -154.63 -117.25 -44.70
N LEU A 459 -155.54 -117.05 -45.69
CA LEU A 459 -155.50 -116.86 -47.16
C LEU A 459 -156.84 -116.13 -47.56
N ARG A 460 -156.84 -115.12 -48.45
CA ARG A 460 -157.25 -115.16 -49.89
C ARG A 460 -158.67 -115.70 -50.21
N VAL A 461 -159.55 -114.93 -50.85
CA VAL A 461 -159.69 -114.60 -52.30
C VAL A 461 -160.55 -115.59 -53.10
N LEU A 462 -161.56 -115.06 -53.79
CA LEU A 462 -162.23 -115.47 -55.05
C LEU A 462 -163.42 -114.46 -55.24
N GLY A 463 -163.72 -113.83 -56.39
CA GLY A 463 -163.08 -113.75 -57.71
C GLY A 463 -164.13 -113.83 -58.85
N SER A 464 -163.93 -113.42 -60.10
CA SER A 464 -162.98 -112.44 -60.70
C SER A 464 -163.15 -112.34 -62.24
N VAL A 465 -164.36 -112.53 -62.81
CA VAL A 465 -164.52 -112.86 -64.26
C VAL A 465 -165.71 -112.17 -64.97
N LEU A 466 -165.94 -110.88 -64.69
CA LEU A 466 -166.70 -109.99 -65.59
C LEU A 466 -165.83 -108.85 -66.17
N THR A 467 -164.57 -108.76 -65.75
CA THR A 467 -163.68 -107.60 -66.00
C THR A 467 -163.16 -107.49 -67.44
N SER A 468 -163.14 -108.59 -68.20
CA SER A 468 -162.42 -108.72 -69.47
C SER A 468 -162.89 -107.83 -70.62
N PHE A 469 -164.02 -107.13 -70.47
CA PHE A 469 -164.51 -106.16 -71.46
C PHE A 469 -164.37 -104.69 -71.02
N GLU A 470 -164.19 -104.43 -69.72
CA GLU A 470 -163.88 -103.08 -69.21
C GLU A 470 -162.40 -102.74 -69.43
N GLU A 471 -161.53 -103.75 -69.29
CA GLU A 471 -160.06 -103.65 -69.36
C GLU A 471 -159.50 -102.98 -70.63
N HIS A 472 -160.17 -103.11 -71.79
CA HIS A 472 -159.68 -102.53 -73.06
C HIS A 472 -159.97 -101.04 -73.26
N ILE A 473 -161.08 -100.50 -72.71
CA ILE A 473 -161.40 -99.07 -72.85
C ILE A 473 -160.53 -98.24 -71.90
N GLU A 474 -160.19 -98.77 -70.73
CA GLU A 474 -159.29 -98.09 -69.79
C GLU A 474 -157.84 -97.96 -70.31
N GLN A 475 -157.38 -98.86 -71.19
CA GLN A 475 -155.99 -98.88 -71.65
C GLN A 475 -155.62 -97.63 -72.45
N THR A 476 -156.42 -97.23 -73.44
CA THR A 476 -156.14 -96.05 -74.28
C THR A 476 -156.22 -94.73 -73.50
N HIS A 477 -157.09 -94.64 -72.50
CA HIS A 477 -157.18 -93.47 -71.62
C HIS A 477 -156.00 -93.36 -70.62
N ARG A 478 -155.34 -94.47 -70.25
CA ARG A 478 -154.15 -94.46 -69.40
C ARG A 478 -152.93 -93.89 -70.13
N GLU A 479 -152.70 -94.30 -71.37
CA GLU A 479 -151.54 -93.85 -72.17
C GLU A 479 -151.55 -92.33 -72.40
N LEU A 480 -152.71 -91.77 -72.71
CA LEU A 480 -152.86 -90.34 -73.00
C LEU A 480 -152.63 -89.45 -71.76
N TYR A 481 -152.89 -89.96 -70.55
CA TYR A 481 -152.66 -89.23 -69.29
C TYR A 481 -151.18 -89.18 -68.89
N VAL A 482 -150.43 -90.27 -69.13
CA VAL A 482 -148.98 -90.34 -68.80
C VAL A 482 -148.19 -89.29 -69.57
N VAL A 483 -148.39 -89.21 -70.90
CA VAL A 483 -147.65 -88.27 -71.76
C VAL A 483 -147.88 -86.81 -71.36
N THR A 484 -149.08 -86.46 -70.88
CA THR A 484 -149.36 -85.10 -70.37
C THR A 484 -148.66 -84.81 -69.04
N GLN A 485 -148.59 -85.76 -68.10
CA GLN A 485 -147.84 -85.57 -66.85
C GLN A 485 -146.33 -85.44 -67.09
N GLU A 486 -145.77 -86.20 -68.03
CA GLU A 486 -144.33 -86.14 -68.34
C GLU A 486 -143.92 -84.78 -68.92
N ALA A 487 -144.78 -84.17 -69.74
CA ALA A 487 -144.58 -82.82 -70.27
C ALA A 487 -144.54 -81.77 -69.15
N GLU A 488 -145.54 -81.74 -68.26
CA GLU A 488 -145.59 -80.79 -67.13
C GLU A 488 -144.39 -80.95 -66.18
N LEU A 489 -144.00 -82.18 -65.88
CA LEU A 489 -142.80 -82.49 -65.09
C LEU A 489 -141.51 -82.01 -65.75
N SER A 490 -141.44 -81.99 -67.09
CA SER A 490 -140.28 -81.46 -67.82
C SER A 490 -140.16 -79.94 -67.70
N GLU A 491 -141.27 -79.20 -67.83
CA GLU A 491 -141.28 -77.74 -67.65
C GLU A 491 -141.01 -77.33 -66.20
N ALA A 492 -141.53 -78.08 -65.22
CA ALA A 492 -141.26 -77.81 -63.81
C ALA A 492 -139.76 -77.88 -63.51
N ARG A 493 -139.05 -78.85 -64.10
CA ARG A 493 -137.59 -79.01 -63.97
C ARG A 493 -136.82 -77.88 -64.65
N THR A 494 -137.19 -77.47 -65.88
CA THR A 494 -136.47 -76.37 -66.55
C THR A 494 -136.66 -75.03 -65.83
N ARG A 495 -137.85 -74.75 -65.28
CA ARG A 495 -138.10 -73.57 -64.43
C ARG A 495 -137.28 -73.60 -63.12
N GLN A 496 -137.14 -74.78 -62.50
CA GLN A 496 -136.26 -74.96 -61.33
C GLN A 496 -134.80 -74.66 -61.69
N TYR A 497 -134.26 -75.25 -62.76
CA TYR A 497 -132.87 -75.00 -63.18
C TYR A 497 -132.61 -73.54 -63.57
N SER A 498 -133.54 -72.86 -64.27
CA SER A 498 -133.36 -71.44 -64.58
C SER A 498 -133.34 -70.56 -63.32
N SER A 499 -134.18 -70.86 -62.31
CA SER A 499 -134.15 -70.14 -61.03
C SER A 499 -132.85 -70.37 -60.25
N ALA A 500 -132.31 -71.60 -60.27
CA ALA A 500 -131.04 -71.93 -59.63
C ALA A 500 -129.86 -71.20 -60.30
N CYS A 501 -129.83 -71.14 -61.64
CA CYS A 501 -128.81 -70.39 -62.36
C CYS A 501 -128.86 -68.88 -62.06
N ALA A 502 -130.05 -68.29 -61.97
CA ALA A 502 -130.20 -66.88 -61.58
C ALA A 502 -129.70 -66.61 -60.14
N HIS A 503 -130.02 -67.49 -59.18
CA HIS A 503 -129.49 -67.38 -57.82
C HIS A 503 -127.96 -67.52 -57.76
N LEU A 504 -127.37 -68.39 -58.59
CA LEU A 504 -125.91 -68.53 -58.66
C LEU A 504 -125.24 -67.31 -59.29
N LEU A 505 -125.81 -66.71 -60.35
CA LEU A 505 -125.31 -65.48 -60.95
C LEU A 505 -125.34 -64.30 -59.97
N ASN A 506 -126.48 -64.07 -59.31
CA ASN A 506 -126.58 -63.04 -58.27
C ASN A 506 -125.59 -63.29 -57.11
N GLY A 507 -125.29 -64.56 -56.81
CA GLY A 507 -124.27 -64.95 -55.83
C GLY A 507 -122.84 -64.65 -56.29
N ILE A 508 -122.55 -64.80 -57.57
CA ILE A 508 -121.27 -64.42 -58.18
C ILE A 508 -121.12 -62.89 -58.20
N GLU A 509 -122.12 -62.15 -58.68
CA GLU A 509 -122.13 -60.68 -58.68
C GLU A 509 -121.92 -60.10 -57.26
N SER A 510 -122.57 -60.69 -56.24
CA SER A 510 -122.35 -60.32 -54.85
C SER A 510 -120.93 -60.58 -54.37
N LYS A 511 -120.25 -61.63 -54.88
CA LYS A 511 -118.86 -61.95 -54.52
C LYS A 511 -117.83 -61.14 -55.30
N GLU A 512 -118.12 -60.78 -56.55
CA GLU A 512 -117.33 -59.80 -57.31
C GLU A 512 -117.41 -58.41 -56.67
N ALA A 513 -118.60 -58.00 -56.19
CA ALA A 513 -118.77 -56.77 -55.43
C ALA A 513 -118.02 -56.77 -54.07
N GLU A 514 -118.00 -57.90 -53.35
CA GLU A 514 -117.17 -58.07 -52.14
C GLU A 514 -115.68 -58.01 -52.48
N LEU A 515 -115.23 -58.71 -53.53
CA LEU A 515 -113.83 -58.71 -53.96
C LEU A 515 -113.35 -57.30 -54.35
N ALA A 516 -114.15 -56.54 -55.11
CA ALA A 516 -113.83 -55.16 -55.45
C ALA A 516 -113.72 -54.24 -54.22
N GLN A 517 -114.52 -54.47 -53.17
CA GLN A 517 -114.38 -53.78 -51.88
C GLN A 517 -113.10 -54.18 -51.14
N TYR A 518 -112.73 -55.47 -51.15
CA TYR A 518 -111.49 -55.94 -50.55
C TYR A 518 -110.26 -55.43 -51.30
N GLU A 519 -110.25 -55.43 -52.64
CA GLU A 519 -109.20 -54.84 -53.46
C GLU A 519 -109.07 -53.32 -53.22
N GLY A 520 -110.19 -52.60 -53.15
CA GLY A 520 -110.22 -51.20 -52.72
C GLY A 520 -109.55 -51.01 -51.36
N SER A 521 -109.94 -51.80 -50.35
CA SER A 521 -109.33 -51.74 -49.02
C SER A 521 -107.85 -52.11 -49.01
N LEU A 522 -107.41 -53.02 -49.90
CA LEU A 522 -106.01 -53.41 -50.05
C LEU A 522 -105.19 -52.26 -50.63
N THR A 523 -105.68 -51.59 -51.68
CA THR A 523 -105.01 -50.42 -52.27
C THR A 523 -104.94 -49.25 -51.29
N GLU A 524 -105.96 -49.04 -50.45
CA GLU A 524 -105.90 -48.08 -49.33
C GLU A 524 -104.82 -48.46 -48.30
N VAL A 525 -104.75 -49.73 -47.90
CA VAL A 525 -103.72 -50.20 -46.94
C VAL A 525 -102.32 -50.08 -47.54
N GLU A 526 -102.13 -50.43 -48.81
CA GLU A 526 -100.87 -50.20 -49.52
C GLU A 526 -100.49 -48.71 -49.59
N ALA A 527 -101.45 -47.83 -49.88
CA ALA A 527 -101.22 -46.39 -49.91
C ALA A 527 -100.80 -45.87 -48.53
N ARG A 528 -101.45 -46.34 -47.45
CA ARG A 528 -101.08 -46.01 -46.06
C ARG A 528 -99.69 -46.55 -45.70
N ILE A 529 -99.32 -47.76 -46.15
CA ILE A 529 -97.98 -48.33 -45.96
C ILE A 529 -96.92 -47.50 -46.71
N LYS A 530 -97.17 -47.15 -47.97
CA LYS A 530 -96.27 -46.30 -48.78
C LYS A 530 -96.10 -44.90 -48.17
N GLN A 531 -97.15 -44.31 -47.63
CA GLN A 531 -97.08 -43.06 -46.86
C GLN A 531 -96.26 -43.19 -45.57
N GLN A 532 -96.42 -44.29 -44.81
CA GLN A 532 -95.64 -44.56 -43.61
C GLN A 532 -94.16 -44.83 -43.92
N GLN A 533 -93.85 -45.51 -45.03
CA GLN A 533 -92.48 -45.71 -45.52
C GLN A 533 -91.83 -44.38 -45.87
N ALA A 534 -92.48 -43.54 -46.67
CA ALA A 534 -91.98 -42.20 -47.00
C ALA A 534 -91.77 -41.31 -45.76
N LEU A 535 -92.66 -41.39 -44.75
CA LEU A 535 -92.50 -40.68 -43.48
C LEU A 535 -91.31 -41.21 -42.67
N LEU A 536 -91.09 -42.53 -42.65
CA LEU A 536 -89.92 -43.13 -42.00
C LEU A 536 -88.61 -42.77 -42.72
N GLU A 537 -88.62 -42.66 -44.04
CA GLU A 537 -87.48 -42.19 -44.84
C GLU A 537 -87.18 -40.70 -44.59
N SER A 538 -88.21 -39.84 -44.45
CA SER A 538 -88.05 -38.46 -43.98
C SER A 538 -87.42 -38.43 -42.58
N MET A 539 -87.99 -39.17 -41.62
CA MET A 539 -87.47 -39.25 -40.25
C MET A 539 -86.03 -39.79 -40.20
N VAL A 540 -85.64 -40.71 -41.08
CA VAL A 540 -84.27 -41.22 -41.19
C VAL A 540 -83.33 -40.18 -41.81
N THR A 541 -83.75 -39.45 -42.85
CA THR A 541 -82.92 -38.39 -43.46
C THR A 541 -82.78 -37.18 -42.54
N GLU A 542 -83.82 -36.78 -41.81
CA GLU A 542 -83.79 -35.80 -40.72
C GLU A 542 -82.86 -36.25 -39.58
N ARG A 543 -83.01 -37.47 -39.07
CA ARG A 543 -82.10 -38.04 -38.07
C ARG A 543 -80.64 -38.02 -38.56
N ASN A 544 -80.41 -38.35 -39.83
CA ASN A 544 -79.06 -38.35 -40.42
C ASN A 544 -78.51 -36.92 -40.55
N SER A 545 -79.31 -35.93 -40.93
CA SER A 545 -78.88 -34.52 -41.00
C SER A 545 -78.61 -33.94 -39.61
N TYR A 546 -79.46 -34.21 -38.62
CA TYR A 546 -79.19 -33.87 -37.21
C TYR A 546 -77.94 -34.57 -36.67
N THR A 547 -77.67 -35.82 -37.05
CA THR A 547 -76.44 -36.54 -36.69
C THR A 547 -75.22 -35.88 -37.34
N SER A 548 -75.32 -35.43 -38.59
CA SER A 548 -74.28 -34.68 -39.29
C SER A 548 -74.00 -33.33 -38.61
N HIS A 549 -75.04 -32.53 -38.34
CA HIS A 549 -74.92 -31.26 -37.62
C HIS A 549 -74.36 -31.45 -36.21
N TYR A 550 -74.75 -32.51 -35.49
CA TYR A 550 -74.18 -32.83 -34.18
C TYR A 550 -72.68 -33.18 -34.27
N ASN A 551 -72.26 -33.95 -35.28
CA ASN A 551 -70.85 -34.24 -35.50
C ASN A 551 -70.05 -32.98 -35.85
N GLN A 552 -70.57 -32.14 -36.74
CA GLN A 552 -69.97 -30.83 -37.10
C GLN A 552 -69.84 -29.91 -35.87
N LEU A 553 -70.88 -29.79 -35.03
CA LEU A 553 -70.82 -29.03 -33.79
C LEU A 553 -69.83 -29.63 -32.78
N LYS A 554 -69.71 -30.96 -32.74
CA LYS A 554 -68.73 -31.67 -31.90
C LYS A 554 -67.30 -31.53 -32.44
N GLU A 555 -67.12 -31.34 -33.74
CA GLU A 555 -65.83 -31.09 -34.38
C GLU A 555 -65.40 -29.64 -34.15
N GLY A 556 -66.27 -28.67 -34.45
CA GLY A 556 -66.06 -27.27 -34.07
C GLY A 556 -65.81 -27.08 -32.57
N LEU A 557 -66.49 -27.82 -31.69
CA LEU A 557 -66.20 -27.79 -30.25
C LEU A 557 -64.79 -28.30 -29.91
N ARG A 558 -64.29 -29.35 -30.59
CA ARG A 558 -62.90 -29.82 -30.41
C ARG A 558 -61.89 -28.80 -30.95
N GLU A 559 -62.18 -28.17 -32.09
CA GLU A 559 -61.35 -27.10 -32.65
C GLU A 559 -61.27 -25.91 -31.70
N GLN A 560 -62.41 -25.44 -31.17
CA GLN A 560 -62.44 -24.38 -30.17
C GLN A 560 -61.69 -24.79 -28.90
N GLN A 561 -61.84 -26.03 -28.41
CA GLN A 561 -61.06 -26.55 -27.28
C GLN A 561 -59.55 -26.57 -27.56
N HIS A 562 -59.13 -26.92 -28.78
CA HIS A 562 -57.73 -26.88 -29.19
C HIS A 562 -57.21 -25.43 -29.27
N CYS A 563 -57.98 -24.52 -29.86
CA CYS A 563 -57.67 -23.09 -29.89
C CYS A 563 -57.57 -22.48 -28.49
N PHE A 564 -58.49 -22.83 -27.56
CA PHE A 564 -58.40 -22.44 -26.16
C PHE A 564 -57.17 -23.03 -25.47
N SER A 565 -56.81 -24.28 -25.75
CA SER A 565 -55.57 -24.90 -25.23
C SER A 565 -54.31 -24.17 -25.72
N LEU A 566 -54.26 -23.82 -27.01
CA LEU A 566 -53.16 -23.06 -27.61
C LEU A 566 -53.09 -21.62 -27.06
N LEU A 567 -54.23 -20.96 -26.86
CA LEU A 567 -54.33 -19.66 -26.20
C LEU A 567 -53.88 -19.73 -24.74
N LEU A 568 -54.26 -20.77 -24.00
CA LEU A 568 -53.79 -21.01 -22.63
C LEU A 568 -52.27 -21.23 -22.58
N ALA A 569 -51.72 -22.03 -23.49
CA ALA A 569 -50.27 -22.22 -23.61
C ALA A 569 -49.55 -20.89 -23.96
N LYS A 570 -50.13 -20.07 -24.86
CA LYS A 570 -49.61 -18.74 -25.18
C LYS A 570 -49.68 -17.79 -23.97
N VAL A 571 -50.76 -17.81 -23.20
CA VAL A 571 -50.90 -17.04 -21.95
C VAL A 571 -49.90 -17.51 -20.89
N GLN A 572 -49.66 -18.81 -20.75
CA GLN A 572 -48.62 -19.35 -19.85
C GLN A 572 -47.22 -18.92 -20.29
N SER A 573 -46.92 -18.96 -21.59
CA SER A 573 -45.66 -18.47 -22.18
C SER A 573 -45.47 -16.95 -21.95
N MET A 574 -46.52 -16.15 -22.12
CA MET A 574 -46.46 -14.71 -21.82
C MET A 574 -46.30 -14.44 -20.31
N ARG A 575 -46.98 -15.20 -19.45
CA ARG A 575 -46.82 -15.11 -17.98
C ARG A 575 -45.39 -15.45 -17.55
N SER A 576 -44.77 -16.50 -18.10
CA SER A 576 -43.38 -16.84 -17.76
C SER A 576 -42.37 -15.83 -18.31
N SER A 577 -42.65 -15.21 -19.47
CA SER A 577 -41.88 -14.08 -19.99
C SER A 577 -41.97 -12.84 -19.09
N ILE A 578 -43.17 -12.49 -18.63
CA ILE A 578 -43.38 -11.40 -17.66
C ILE A 578 -42.67 -11.71 -16.33
N GLN A 579 -42.81 -12.92 -15.79
CA GLN A 579 -42.14 -13.34 -14.55
C GLN A 579 -40.61 -13.37 -14.65
N LYS A 580 -40.03 -13.55 -15.85
CA LYS A 580 -38.59 -13.35 -16.07
C LYS A 580 -38.25 -11.87 -15.98
N ARG A 581 -38.89 -11.02 -16.80
CA ARG A 581 -38.68 -9.55 -16.78
C ARG A 581 -38.90 -8.92 -15.40
N GLU A 582 -39.85 -9.42 -14.61
CA GLU A 582 -40.05 -8.99 -13.22
C GLU A 582 -38.92 -9.38 -12.26
N LYS A 583 -38.18 -10.47 -12.52
CA LYS A 583 -36.97 -10.83 -11.77
C LYS A 583 -35.80 -9.99 -12.26
N ASP A 584 -35.64 -9.86 -13.57
CA ASP A 584 -34.58 -9.09 -14.21
C ASP A 584 -34.62 -7.63 -13.73
N ALA A 585 -35.80 -6.98 -13.77
CA ALA A 585 -36.02 -5.64 -13.24
C ALA A 585 -35.80 -5.50 -11.72
N LYS A 586 -36.01 -6.56 -10.93
CA LYS A 586 -35.68 -6.56 -9.49
C LYS A 586 -34.16 -6.61 -9.27
N LEU A 587 -33.43 -7.35 -10.11
CA LEU A 587 -31.96 -7.39 -10.08
C LEU A 587 -31.37 -6.04 -10.54
N GLU A 588 -31.91 -5.43 -11.61
CA GLU A 588 -31.53 -4.08 -12.05
C GLU A 588 -31.79 -3.04 -10.95
N LEU A 589 -32.96 -3.06 -10.30
CA LEU A 589 -33.27 -2.15 -9.19
C LEU A 589 -32.34 -2.36 -7.99
N ALA A 590 -31.94 -3.59 -7.67
CA ALA A 590 -30.96 -3.88 -6.63
C ALA A 590 -29.56 -3.37 -7.01
N HIS A 591 -29.14 -3.55 -8.25
CA HIS A 591 -27.85 -3.05 -8.76
C HIS A 591 -27.82 -1.51 -8.77
N ILE A 592 -28.90 -0.84 -9.20
CA ILE A 592 -29.06 0.62 -9.13
C ILE A 592 -29.04 1.11 -7.67
N GLN A 593 -29.58 0.35 -6.71
CA GLN A 593 -29.48 0.69 -5.28
C GLN A 593 -28.05 0.58 -4.77
N LEU A 594 -27.32 -0.48 -5.13
CA LEU A 594 -25.90 -0.65 -4.78
C LEU A 594 -25.03 0.47 -5.36
N LEU A 595 -25.19 0.78 -6.65
CA LEU A 595 -24.48 1.91 -7.29
C LEU A 595 -24.79 3.25 -6.61
N ARG A 596 -26.03 3.46 -6.15
CA ARG A 596 -26.43 4.67 -5.38
C ARG A 596 -25.88 4.69 -3.94
N GLN A 597 -25.57 3.54 -3.34
CA GLN A 597 -24.85 3.46 -2.06
C GLN A 597 -23.38 3.81 -2.28
N GLN A 598 -22.72 3.17 -3.25
CA GLN A 598 -21.34 3.45 -3.65
C GLN A 598 -21.13 4.92 -4.03
N GLN A 599 -22.05 5.54 -4.78
CA GLN A 599 -21.99 6.98 -5.10
C GLN A 599 -22.06 7.87 -3.84
N LYS A 600 -22.83 7.49 -2.82
CA LYS A 600 -22.90 8.24 -1.54
C LYS A 600 -21.64 8.04 -0.71
N GLU A 601 -21.09 6.83 -0.68
CA GLU A 601 -19.84 6.49 -0.01
C GLU A 601 -18.66 7.24 -0.64
N LEU A 602 -18.52 7.19 -1.97
CA LEU A 602 -17.55 7.98 -2.73
C LEU A 602 -17.72 9.49 -2.49
N GLY A 603 -18.96 10.00 -2.47
CA GLY A 603 -19.24 11.39 -2.10
C GLY A 603 -18.77 11.74 -0.68
N ALA A 604 -19.01 10.86 0.29
CA ALA A 604 -18.51 11.02 1.66
C ALA A 604 -16.98 11.03 1.70
N HIS A 605 -16.31 10.09 1.02
CA HIS A 605 -14.85 10.03 0.89
C HIS A 605 -14.26 11.29 0.27
N VAL A 606 -14.86 11.82 -0.80
CA VAL A 606 -14.42 13.09 -1.44
C VAL A 606 -14.51 14.25 -0.45
N THR A 607 -15.60 14.41 0.30
CA THR A 607 -15.68 15.49 1.30
C THR A 607 -14.71 15.29 2.48
N ASP A 608 -14.40 14.04 2.84
CA ASP A 608 -13.39 13.69 3.85
C ASP A 608 -11.99 14.07 3.37
N TYR A 609 -11.66 13.78 2.11
CA TYR A 609 -10.38 14.11 1.48
C TYR A 609 -10.22 15.63 1.29
N GLN A 610 -11.27 16.34 0.88
CA GLN A 610 -11.29 17.82 0.85
C GLN A 610 -11.05 18.43 2.25
N ARG A 611 -11.72 17.90 3.28
CA ARG A 611 -11.51 18.33 4.67
C ARG A 611 -10.08 18.05 5.15
N GLN A 612 -9.49 16.91 4.80
CA GLN A 612 -8.08 16.62 5.10
C GLN A 612 -7.11 17.51 4.31
N ALA A 613 -7.39 17.79 3.03
CA ALA A 613 -6.56 18.65 2.18
C ALA A 613 -6.48 20.07 2.76
N HIS A 614 -7.62 20.66 3.12
CA HIS A 614 -7.63 21.97 3.81
C HIS A 614 -6.95 21.95 5.18
N GLN A 615 -6.99 20.84 5.94
CA GLN A 615 -6.23 20.71 7.18
C GLN A 615 -4.71 20.63 6.93
N ARG A 616 -4.28 19.90 5.89
CA ARG A 616 -2.85 19.83 5.48
C ARG A 616 -2.37 21.20 4.98
N GLN A 617 -3.18 21.91 4.18
CA GLN A 617 -2.90 23.25 3.68
C GLN A 617 -2.73 24.25 4.83
N ARG A 618 -3.70 24.34 5.76
CA ARG A 618 -3.58 25.22 6.95
C ARG A 618 -2.34 24.93 7.80
N ARG A 619 -1.88 23.68 7.88
CA ARG A 619 -0.61 23.33 8.55
C ARG A 619 0.60 23.82 7.75
N ALA A 620 0.58 23.69 6.42
CA ALA A 620 1.62 24.24 5.56
C ALA A 620 1.68 25.77 5.62
N ASP A 621 0.54 26.45 5.71
CA ASP A 621 0.45 27.91 5.88
C ASP A 621 1.10 28.36 7.20
N VAL A 622 0.81 27.68 8.31
CA VAL A 622 1.43 27.94 9.63
C VAL A 622 2.93 27.66 9.61
N LEU A 623 3.36 26.50 9.10
CA LEU A 623 4.79 26.18 8.93
C LEU A 623 5.50 27.19 8.00
N GLY A 624 4.80 27.72 7.00
CA GLY A 624 5.30 28.80 6.14
C GLY A 624 5.54 30.10 6.90
N GLN A 625 4.64 30.46 7.83
CA GLN A 625 4.81 31.62 8.72
C GLN A 625 5.95 31.39 9.72
N GLU A 626 6.08 30.20 10.31
CA GLU A 626 7.21 29.84 11.18
C GLU A 626 8.55 29.93 10.43
N ILE A 627 8.62 29.43 9.19
CA ILE A 627 9.80 29.56 8.32
C ILE A 627 10.13 31.03 8.02
N GLN A 628 9.13 31.90 7.82
CA GLN A 628 9.35 33.34 7.65
C GLN A 628 9.90 34.00 8.92
N GLN A 629 9.36 33.66 10.10
CA GLN A 629 9.85 34.16 11.39
C GLN A 629 11.29 33.69 11.66
N LEU A 630 11.60 32.41 11.43
CA LEU A 630 12.96 31.87 11.56
C LEU A 630 13.94 32.53 10.58
N ARG A 631 13.51 32.83 9.35
CA ARG A 631 14.33 33.60 8.38
C ARG A 631 14.61 35.02 8.88
N ALA A 632 13.65 35.70 9.50
CA ALA A 632 13.86 37.02 10.09
C ALA A 632 14.90 36.98 11.24
N VAL A 633 14.76 36.02 12.16
CA VAL A 633 15.73 35.81 13.26
C VAL A 633 17.13 35.49 12.71
N LEU A 634 17.23 34.70 11.63
CA LEU A 634 18.51 34.42 10.96
C LEU A 634 19.10 35.67 10.28
N SER A 635 18.30 36.55 9.68
CA SER A 635 18.79 37.83 9.14
C SER A 635 19.24 38.80 10.22
N ASP A 636 18.56 38.85 11.37
CA ASP A 636 18.98 39.67 12.52
C ASP A 636 20.28 39.14 13.14
N ALA A 637 20.42 37.82 13.26
CA ALA A 637 21.66 37.19 13.70
C ALA A 637 22.82 37.44 12.71
N ALA A 638 22.56 37.41 11.40
CA ALA A 638 23.55 37.75 10.37
C ALA A 638 23.94 39.24 10.43
N ALA A 639 22.99 40.14 10.68
CA ALA A 639 23.26 41.56 10.88
C ALA A 639 24.09 41.83 12.15
N GLU A 640 23.80 41.14 13.27
CA GLU A 640 24.53 41.33 14.52
C GLU A 640 25.93 40.69 14.50
N THR A 641 26.10 39.53 13.86
CA THR A 641 27.45 38.97 13.60
C THR A 641 28.28 39.88 12.68
N ALA A 642 27.70 40.47 11.64
CA ALA A 642 28.38 41.47 10.82
C ALA A 642 28.74 42.75 11.61
N ARG A 643 27.91 43.19 12.57
CA ARG A 643 28.23 44.29 13.49
C ARG A 643 29.38 43.92 14.43
N GLN A 644 29.39 42.70 14.96
CA GLN A 644 30.45 42.20 15.84
C GLN A 644 31.79 42.08 15.09
N GLN A 645 31.78 41.56 13.85
CA GLN A 645 32.97 41.51 12.99
C GLN A 645 33.58 42.90 12.74
N ARG A 646 32.74 43.92 12.47
CA ARG A 646 33.21 45.31 12.34
C ARG A 646 33.90 45.79 13.62
N ARG A 647 33.25 45.66 14.79
CA ARG A 647 33.84 46.02 16.09
C ARG A 647 35.16 45.28 16.37
N CYS A 648 35.27 44.02 15.97
CA CYS A 648 36.53 43.26 16.10
C CYS A 648 37.63 43.82 15.19
N ASN A 649 37.30 44.21 13.95
CA ASN A 649 38.23 44.86 13.03
C ASN A 649 38.65 46.25 13.55
N ASP A 650 37.72 47.03 14.10
CA ASP A 650 38.00 48.33 14.71
C ASP A 650 39.01 48.17 15.87
N VAL A 651 38.76 47.22 16.79
CA VAL A 651 39.67 46.90 17.91
C VAL A 651 41.02 46.35 17.41
N LEU A 652 41.05 45.57 16.33
CA LEU A 652 42.31 45.13 15.71
C LEU A 652 43.09 46.33 15.14
N HIS A 653 42.43 47.26 14.46
CA HIS A 653 43.06 48.48 13.94
C HIS A 653 43.57 49.40 15.06
N GLU A 654 42.84 49.52 16.18
CA GLU A 654 43.32 50.22 17.38
C GLU A 654 44.54 49.53 17.99
N LYS A 655 44.48 48.21 18.18
CA LYS A 655 45.61 47.39 18.67
C LYS A 655 46.83 47.51 17.75
N ASP A 656 46.65 47.51 16.43
CA ASP A 656 47.73 47.70 15.45
C ASP A 656 48.28 49.13 15.45
N ARG A 657 47.44 50.13 15.72
CA ARG A 657 47.86 51.54 15.88
C ARG A 657 48.67 51.71 17.16
N LEU A 658 48.22 51.15 18.28
CA LEU A 658 48.92 51.15 19.56
C LEU A 658 50.26 50.39 19.46
N ALA A 659 50.29 49.23 18.79
CA ALA A 659 51.52 48.50 18.53
C ALA A 659 52.55 49.36 17.77
N ARG A 660 52.13 50.06 16.69
CA ARG A 660 52.98 51.00 15.95
C ARG A 660 53.44 52.19 16.81
N GLN A 661 52.59 52.72 17.69
CA GLN A 661 52.98 53.77 18.62
C GLN A 661 54.02 53.28 19.65
N VAL A 662 53.88 52.05 20.15
CA VAL A 662 54.86 51.43 21.05
C VAL A 662 56.19 51.14 20.36
N THR A 663 56.19 50.62 19.13
CA THR A 663 57.45 50.41 18.38
C THR A 663 58.15 51.74 18.08
N ASN A 664 57.40 52.77 17.68
CA ASN A 664 57.99 54.10 17.41
C ASN A 664 58.54 54.72 18.70
N ARG A 665 57.82 54.61 19.82
CA ARG A 665 58.32 55.05 21.13
C ARG A 665 59.57 54.28 21.57
N ALA A 666 59.64 52.98 21.29
CA ALA A 666 60.84 52.18 21.57
C ALA A 666 62.04 52.63 20.73
N THR A 667 61.85 52.96 19.43
CA THR A 667 62.95 53.49 18.60
C THR A 667 63.34 54.92 18.96
N GLU A 668 62.38 55.78 19.32
CA GLU A 668 62.64 57.13 19.89
C GLU A 668 63.50 57.02 21.16
N ILE A 669 63.13 56.14 22.09
CA ILE A 669 63.87 55.89 23.34
C ILE A 669 65.27 55.31 23.05
N HIS A 670 65.40 54.38 22.11
CA HIS A 670 66.69 53.80 21.75
C HIS A 670 67.65 54.85 21.18
N ALA A 671 67.18 55.69 20.24
CA ALA A 671 67.97 56.78 19.68
C ALA A 671 68.38 57.82 20.75
N LEU A 672 67.52 58.10 21.73
CA LEU A 672 67.86 58.96 22.88
C LEU A 672 68.92 58.33 23.79
N TYR A 673 68.89 57.00 24.01
CA TYR A 673 69.96 56.31 24.73
C TYR A 673 71.29 56.33 23.97
N GLU A 674 71.30 56.13 22.64
CA GLU A 674 72.51 56.26 21.82
C GLU A 674 73.08 57.68 21.86
N GLN A 675 72.22 58.71 21.82
CA GLN A 675 72.62 60.11 21.99
C GLN A 675 73.20 60.38 23.39
N ALA A 676 72.60 59.81 24.45
CA ALA A 676 73.14 59.94 25.80
C ALA A 676 74.51 59.27 25.95
N CYS A 677 74.69 58.04 25.45
CA CYS A 677 75.96 57.32 25.49
C CYS A 677 77.07 58.00 24.68
N THR A 678 76.74 58.54 23.50
CA THR A 678 77.71 59.30 22.68
C THR A 678 78.07 60.64 23.32
N GLN A 679 77.11 61.37 23.90
CA GLN A 679 77.40 62.57 24.68
C GLN A 679 78.24 62.28 25.93
N GLN A 680 77.96 61.18 26.65
CA GLN A 680 78.72 60.79 27.84
C GLN A 680 80.18 60.44 27.52
N SER A 681 80.42 59.68 26.45
CA SER A 681 81.79 59.36 26.00
C SER A 681 82.55 60.57 25.47
N LEU A 682 81.86 61.52 24.82
CA LEU A 682 82.45 62.82 24.47
C LEU A 682 82.81 63.63 25.73
N LEU A 683 81.92 63.72 26.71
CA LEU A 683 82.17 64.41 27.98
C LEU A 683 83.37 63.81 28.73
N GLN A 684 83.45 62.48 28.86
CA GLN A 684 84.60 61.79 29.46
C GLN A 684 85.92 62.08 28.72
N ARG A 685 85.88 62.14 27.38
CA ARG A 685 87.05 62.52 26.57
C ARG A 685 87.45 63.98 26.80
N HIS A 686 86.49 64.90 26.90
CA HIS A 686 86.76 66.31 27.19
C HIS A 686 87.27 66.51 28.62
N GLU A 687 86.71 65.80 29.60
CA GLU A 687 87.19 65.77 30.99
C GLU A 687 88.65 65.33 31.07
N GLY A 688 89.04 64.26 30.37
CA GLY A 688 90.44 63.85 30.23
C GLY A 688 91.33 64.97 29.66
N LEU A 689 90.93 65.58 28.54
CA LEU A 689 91.68 66.68 27.92
C LEU A 689 91.77 67.93 28.81
N TYR A 690 90.76 68.23 29.62
CA TYR A 690 90.82 69.31 30.61
C TYR A 690 91.77 68.96 31.76
N ASN A 691 91.77 67.71 32.25
CA ASN A 691 92.69 67.26 33.29
C ASN A 691 94.16 67.25 32.81
N ASP A 692 94.41 66.92 31.54
CA ASP A 692 95.74 67.05 30.93
C ASP A 692 96.19 68.52 30.88
N GLN A 693 95.27 69.44 30.57
CA GLN A 693 95.56 70.89 30.54
C GLN A 693 95.77 71.47 31.94
N THR A 694 95.03 71.04 32.97
CA THR A 694 95.28 71.51 34.34
C THR A 694 96.63 71.03 34.85
N GLN A 695 97.02 69.77 34.60
CA GLN A 695 98.35 69.26 34.95
C GLN A 695 99.47 70.05 34.24
N GLN A 696 99.29 70.43 32.96
CA GLN A 696 100.24 71.28 32.25
C GLN A 696 100.32 72.69 32.86
N LEU A 697 99.19 73.28 33.26
CA LEU A 697 99.16 74.58 33.94
C LEU A 697 99.81 74.53 35.33
N GLU A 698 99.55 73.49 36.13
CA GLU A 698 100.22 73.25 37.41
C GLU A 698 101.73 73.09 37.24
N HIS A 699 102.18 72.36 36.22
CA HIS A 699 103.60 72.21 35.91
C HIS A 699 104.25 73.55 35.50
N LEU A 700 103.57 74.37 34.70
CA LEU A 700 104.04 75.72 34.32
C LEU A 700 104.03 76.70 35.50
N GLN A 701 103.06 76.61 36.41
CA GLN A 701 103.04 77.36 37.67
C GLN A 701 104.21 76.95 38.57
N TYR A 702 104.50 75.66 38.67
CA TYR A 702 105.66 75.15 39.41
C TYR A 702 106.99 75.65 38.80
N GLN A 703 107.16 75.58 37.48
CA GLN A 703 108.34 76.10 36.79
C GLN A 703 108.52 77.61 37.01
N THR A 704 107.46 78.41 36.82
CA THR A 704 107.52 79.87 37.03
C THR A 704 107.82 80.24 38.48
N LEU A 705 107.32 79.47 39.46
CA LEU A 705 107.65 79.65 40.86
C LEU A 705 109.11 79.26 41.18
N GLN A 706 109.66 78.20 40.56
CA GLN A 706 111.09 77.88 40.62
C GLN A 706 111.96 79.00 40.03
N PHE A 707 111.61 79.52 38.85
CA PHE A 707 112.34 80.63 38.23
C PHE A 707 112.26 81.91 39.06
N ALA A 708 111.11 82.20 39.69
CA ALA A 708 110.98 83.33 40.62
C ALA A 708 111.91 83.18 41.85
N GLN A 709 112.01 81.97 42.42
CA GLN A 709 112.96 81.70 43.52
C GLN A 709 114.42 81.86 43.08
N GLN A 710 114.78 81.38 41.89
CA GLN A 710 116.14 81.54 41.33
C GLN A 710 116.47 83.02 41.07
N LEU A 711 115.52 83.79 40.53
CA LEU A 711 115.67 85.23 40.33
C LEU A 711 115.81 85.99 41.66
N GLU A 712 115.10 85.60 42.71
CA GLU A 712 115.22 86.24 44.02
C GLU A 712 116.54 85.87 44.72
N GLN A 713 117.02 84.63 44.58
CA GLN A 713 118.39 84.27 44.98
C GLN A 713 119.43 85.15 44.26
N MET A 714 119.31 85.30 42.93
CA MET A 714 120.18 86.17 42.13
C MET A 714 120.12 87.64 42.56
N ARG A 715 118.92 88.17 42.88
CA ARG A 715 118.75 89.51 43.45
C ARG A 715 119.46 89.65 44.79
N MET A 716 119.34 88.68 45.69
CA MET A 716 120.03 88.68 46.99
C MET A 716 121.56 88.57 46.85
N PHE A 717 122.07 87.87 45.82
CA PHE A 717 123.50 87.94 45.48
C PHE A 717 123.91 89.32 44.96
N ILE A 718 123.12 89.94 44.07
CA ILE A 718 123.39 91.28 43.53
C ILE A 718 123.33 92.34 44.64
N ALA A 719 122.39 92.24 45.58
CA ALA A 719 122.24 93.16 46.71
C ALA A 719 123.45 93.17 47.66
N ARG A 720 124.22 92.07 47.72
CA ARG A 720 125.48 91.97 48.48
C ARG A 720 126.70 92.52 47.72
N LEU A 721 126.62 92.75 46.41
CA LEU A 721 127.76 93.28 45.64
C LEU A 721 128.19 94.70 46.06
N PRO A 722 127.29 95.65 46.40
CA PRO A 722 127.68 96.95 46.95
C PRO A 722 128.43 96.81 48.28
N GLU A 723 127.97 95.95 49.20
CA GLU A 723 128.63 95.69 50.48
C GLU A 723 130.02 95.08 50.27
N LEU A 724 130.14 94.07 49.42
CA LEU A 724 131.42 93.46 49.06
C LEU A 724 132.36 94.46 48.37
N ARG A 725 131.85 95.38 47.55
CA ARG A 725 132.64 96.49 46.95
C ARG A 725 133.08 97.49 48.00
N VAL A 726 132.23 97.83 48.98
CA VAL A 726 132.60 98.72 50.09
C VAL A 726 133.64 98.05 51.00
N LEU A 727 133.49 96.77 51.33
CA LEU A 727 134.49 96.00 52.08
C LEU A 727 135.81 95.89 51.31
N LEU A 728 135.80 95.66 50.00
CA LEU A 728 137.01 95.65 49.17
C LEU A 728 137.66 97.04 49.09
N ASN A 729 136.87 98.10 48.94
CA ASN A 729 137.36 99.49 48.95
C ASN A 729 137.90 99.90 50.32
N ASN A 730 137.30 99.43 51.40
CA ASN A 730 137.78 99.66 52.77
C ASN A 730 139.06 98.86 53.02
N ALA A 731 139.10 97.56 52.70
CA ALA A 731 140.31 96.74 52.84
C ALA A 731 141.48 97.23 51.98
N THR A 732 141.23 97.78 50.79
CA THR A 732 142.29 98.40 49.96
C THR A 732 142.73 99.77 50.47
N ARG A 733 141.81 100.59 51.02
CA ARG A 733 142.15 101.83 51.75
C ARG A 733 142.87 101.56 53.06
N GLU A 734 142.52 100.49 53.76
CA GLU A 734 143.19 100.01 54.97
C GLU A 734 144.56 99.47 54.63
N LEU A 735 144.73 98.70 53.55
CA LEU A 735 146.05 98.30 53.05
C LEU A 735 146.93 99.49 52.64
N GLN A 736 146.35 100.55 52.06
CA GLN A 736 147.09 101.80 51.78
C GLN A 736 147.40 102.57 53.06
N ARG A 737 146.45 102.70 53.99
CA ARG A 737 146.66 103.29 55.31
C ARG A 737 147.73 102.55 56.08
N GLU A 738 147.68 101.23 56.16
CA GLU A 738 148.68 100.41 56.85
C GLU A 738 150.05 100.45 56.15
N LYS A 739 150.14 100.66 54.84
CA LYS A 739 151.43 100.97 54.19
C LYS A 739 152.01 102.31 54.65
N VAL A 740 151.20 103.37 54.64
CA VAL A 740 151.59 104.70 55.14
C VAL A 740 151.84 104.69 56.66
N ARG A 741 151.08 103.88 57.39
CA ARG A 741 151.15 103.71 58.85
C ARG A 741 152.34 102.86 59.25
N VAL A 742 152.77 101.86 58.46
CA VAL A 742 154.04 101.17 58.68
C VAL A 742 155.22 102.12 58.42
N GLN A 743 155.12 103.03 57.46
CA GLN A 743 156.13 104.09 57.32
C GLN A 743 156.11 105.04 58.52
N ALA A 744 154.96 105.57 58.92
CA ALA A 744 154.85 106.44 60.09
C ALA A 744 155.20 105.73 61.43
N LEU A 745 154.91 104.43 61.57
CA LEU A 745 155.27 103.64 62.76
C LEU A 745 156.75 103.22 62.77
N LEU A 746 157.47 103.24 61.63
CA LEU A 746 158.93 103.16 61.68
C LEU A 746 159.54 104.42 62.31
N ASP A 747 158.88 105.57 62.17
CA ASP A 747 159.28 106.84 62.80
C ASP A 747 158.72 106.98 64.25
N ASP A 748 157.46 106.60 64.50
CA ASP A 748 156.75 106.83 65.77
C ASP A 748 156.73 105.64 66.77
N ALA A 749 156.96 104.38 66.37
CA ALA A 749 156.77 103.22 67.27
C ALA A 749 157.86 103.03 68.35
N TYR A 750 158.58 104.11 68.68
CA TYR A 750 159.57 104.12 69.76
C TYR A 750 158.97 104.12 71.18
N HIS A 751 157.65 103.89 71.37
CA HIS A 751 157.04 103.05 72.45
C HIS A 751 155.49 102.92 72.29
N PRO A 752 154.85 101.71 72.36
CA PRO A 752 153.41 101.51 72.13
C PRO A 752 152.57 100.96 73.33
N VAL A 753 151.22 101.10 73.27
CA VAL A 753 150.20 100.37 74.11
C VAL A 753 148.90 100.10 73.30
N ASN A 754 148.14 99.02 73.59
CA ASN A 754 147.02 98.43 72.80
C ASN A 754 145.66 98.27 73.58
N VAL A 755 144.58 97.71 72.96
CA VAL A 755 143.62 96.62 73.44
C VAL A 755 142.11 96.70 72.95
N HIS A 756 141.29 95.61 73.08
CA HIS A 756 139.97 95.19 72.48
C HIS A 756 138.73 95.23 73.47
N PRO A 757 137.64 94.36 73.57
CA PRO A 757 136.97 93.26 72.75
C PRO A 757 135.37 93.03 72.77
N TYR A 758 134.80 92.25 71.80
CA TYR A 758 133.67 91.21 71.77
C TYR A 758 132.20 91.27 72.43
N HIS A 759 131.26 90.37 71.92
CA HIS A 759 130.02 89.65 72.51
C HIS A 759 128.55 90.25 72.57
N GLU A 760 127.33 89.57 72.68
CA GLU A 760 126.68 88.20 72.42
C GLU A 760 125.07 88.17 72.65
N LEU A 761 124.33 87.01 72.61
CA LEU A 761 122.97 86.58 73.22
C LEU A 761 121.59 86.31 72.47
N ALA A 762 120.58 85.58 73.09
CA ALA A 762 119.29 84.99 72.52
C ALA A 762 118.09 84.58 73.53
N SER A 763 116.85 84.14 73.10
CA SER A 763 115.70 83.53 73.93
C SER A 763 114.40 82.93 73.19
N ALA A 764 113.30 82.46 73.88
CA ALA A 764 112.06 81.73 73.34
C ALA A 764 110.69 81.81 74.16
N GLU A 765 109.54 81.24 73.68
CA GLU A 765 108.09 81.51 74.09
C GLU A 765 107.06 80.28 74.17
N PRO A 766 105.78 80.39 74.69
CA PRO A 766 104.93 79.25 75.11
C PRO A 766 103.44 79.10 74.64
N GLU A 767 102.87 79.86 73.70
CA GLU A 767 101.38 79.95 73.49
C GLU A 767 100.61 78.66 73.07
N THR A 768 101.28 77.66 72.49
CA THR A 768 100.63 76.62 71.64
C THR A 768 99.65 75.67 72.34
N TYR A 769 99.72 75.52 73.67
CA TYR A 769 98.93 74.54 74.41
C TYR A 769 97.42 74.85 74.46
N ALA A 770 97.05 76.14 74.49
CA ALA A 770 95.66 76.57 74.69
C ALA A 770 94.72 76.19 73.51
N LEU A 771 95.26 76.13 72.29
CA LEU A 771 94.49 75.89 71.07
C LEU A 771 93.93 74.45 71.03
N LEU A 772 94.70 73.48 71.54
CA LEU A 772 94.42 72.05 71.41
C LEU A 772 93.13 71.62 72.14
N GLN A 773 92.86 72.19 73.32
CA GLN A 773 91.66 71.88 74.11
C GLN A 773 90.36 72.36 73.44
N ARG A 774 90.41 73.42 72.62
CA ARG A 774 89.24 73.98 71.93
C ARG A 774 88.71 72.99 70.87
N VAL A 775 89.62 72.38 70.11
CA VAL A 775 89.31 71.43 69.03
C VAL A 775 88.60 70.18 69.58
N GLN A 776 89.12 69.59 70.66
CA GLN A 776 88.59 68.34 71.23
C GLN A 776 87.15 68.48 71.79
N LYS A 777 86.73 69.67 72.22
CA LYS A 777 85.34 69.90 72.64
C LYS A 777 84.37 69.93 71.45
N LEU A 778 84.77 70.53 70.32
CA LEU A 778 83.92 70.64 69.13
C LEU A 778 83.65 69.28 68.49
N GLN A 779 84.67 68.42 68.40
CA GLN A 779 84.55 67.07 67.81
C GLN A 779 83.48 66.21 68.51
N ARG A 780 83.38 66.27 69.85
CA ARG A 780 82.40 65.48 70.62
C ARG A 780 80.94 65.87 70.36
N VAL A 781 80.69 67.16 70.12
CA VAL A 781 79.34 67.67 69.79
C VAL A 781 78.94 67.27 68.37
N LEU A 782 79.91 67.22 67.45
CA LEU A 782 79.69 66.84 66.06
C LEU A 782 79.25 65.37 65.94
N VAL A 783 79.96 64.46 66.61
CA VAL A 783 79.59 63.03 66.67
C VAL A 783 78.17 62.84 67.24
N GLN A 784 77.83 63.49 68.36
CA GLN A 784 76.47 63.41 68.91
C GLN A 784 75.37 63.87 67.95
N ARG A 785 75.66 64.78 67.01
CA ARG A 785 74.70 65.23 66.00
C ARG A 785 74.58 64.29 64.80
N GLN A 786 75.62 63.53 64.47
CA GLN A 786 75.55 62.50 63.42
C GLN A 786 74.66 61.33 63.86
N ASN A 787 74.89 60.77 65.06
CA ASN A 787 74.06 59.70 65.61
C ASN A 787 72.56 60.07 65.66
N GLN A 788 72.23 61.32 66.01
CA GLN A 788 70.85 61.83 66.04
C GLN A 788 70.19 62.03 64.65
N LEU A 789 70.97 62.00 63.57
CA LEU A 789 70.45 61.96 62.19
C LEU A 789 70.23 60.50 61.77
N GLU A 790 71.21 59.63 62.01
CA GLU A 790 71.13 58.18 61.72
C GLU A 790 69.90 57.53 62.39
N GLU A 791 69.63 57.84 63.66
CA GLU A 791 68.43 57.39 64.39
C GLU A 791 67.13 57.84 63.72
N LYS A 792 67.10 59.04 63.12
CA LYS A 792 65.91 59.59 62.45
C LYS A 792 65.73 59.05 61.05
N GLU A 793 66.81 58.85 60.31
CA GLU A 793 66.77 58.22 58.98
C GLU A 793 66.29 56.76 59.09
N ALA A 794 66.78 56.00 60.07
CA ALA A 794 66.27 54.66 60.38
C ALA A 794 64.77 54.67 60.77
N ALA A 795 64.33 55.68 61.54
CA ALA A 795 62.91 55.84 61.88
C ALA A 795 62.04 56.11 60.64
N ILE A 796 62.48 57.00 59.74
CA ILE A 796 61.80 57.33 58.47
C ILE A 796 61.66 56.08 57.60
N GLN A 797 62.76 55.35 57.34
CA GLN A 797 62.73 54.11 56.56
C GLN A 797 61.73 53.09 57.14
N SER A 798 61.61 52.99 58.47
CA SER A 798 60.63 52.10 59.12
C SER A 798 59.17 52.52 58.86
N VAL A 799 58.90 53.81 58.68
CA VAL A 799 57.56 54.34 58.36
C VAL A 799 57.26 54.17 56.88
N GLU A 800 58.21 54.46 56.00
CA GLU A 800 58.08 54.26 54.56
C GLU A 800 57.81 52.79 54.19
N GLN A 801 58.52 51.85 54.82
CA GLN A 801 58.26 50.41 54.63
C GLN A 801 56.84 50.00 55.09
N ARG A 802 56.32 50.59 56.18
CA ARG A 802 54.93 50.34 56.62
C ARG A 802 53.93 50.94 55.65
N TYR A 803 54.17 52.17 55.18
CA TYR A 803 53.32 52.86 54.19
C TYR A 803 53.29 52.10 52.86
N MET A 804 54.43 51.64 52.35
CA MET A 804 54.50 50.87 51.10
C MET A 804 53.81 49.50 51.23
N LYS A 805 53.93 48.81 52.37
CA LYS A 805 53.18 47.57 52.66
C LYS A 805 51.67 47.84 52.71
N ALA A 806 51.23 48.89 53.40
CA ALA A 806 49.83 49.29 53.45
C ALA A 806 49.28 49.65 52.05
N LYS A 807 50.03 50.44 51.27
CA LYS A 807 49.69 50.83 49.90
C LYS A 807 49.58 49.61 48.98
N ALA A 808 50.47 48.62 49.11
CA ALA A 808 50.36 47.36 48.39
C ALA A 808 49.10 46.58 48.78
N THR A 809 48.78 46.47 50.07
CA THR A 809 47.53 45.79 50.49
C THR A 809 46.26 46.50 50.02
N VAL A 810 46.25 47.84 49.97
CA VAL A 810 45.12 48.62 49.43
C VAL A 810 45.02 48.46 47.91
N ALA A 811 46.14 48.42 47.18
CA ALA A 811 46.15 48.16 45.73
C ALA A 811 45.70 46.73 45.35
N HIS A 812 45.65 45.81 46.32
CA HIS A 812 45.10 44.45 46.16
C HIS A 812 43.66 44.30 46.68
N GLN A 813 43.08 45.33 47.30
CA GLN A 813 41.66 45.33 47.67
C GLN A 813 40.82 45.81 46.47
N PRO A 814 39.82 45.04 46.01
CA PRO A 814 38.89 45.53 45.01
C PRO A 814 38.10 46.72 45.59
N GLY A 815 38.02 47.82 44.82
CA GLY A 815 37.28 49.01 45.24
C GLY A 815 35.78 48.73 45.48
N PRO A 816 35.06 49.61 46.19
CA PRO A 816 33.65 49.40 46.56
C PRO A 816 32.77 49.12 45.33
N GLU A 817 33.00 49.81 44.21
CA GLU A 817 32.32 49.58 42.93
C GLU A 817 32.47 48.13 42.42
N ILE A 818 33.65 47.51 42.61
CA ILE A 818 33.91 46.13 42.21
C ILE A 818 33.23 45.15 43.18
N ALA A 819 33.15 45.47 44.48
CA ALA A 819 32.39 44.69 45.44
C ALA A 819 30.87 44.74 45.16
N GLU A 820 30.34 45.91 44.81
CA GLU A 820 28.96 46.10 44.38
C GLU A 820 28.68 45.33 43.07
N GLN A 821 29.55 45.42 42.07
CA GLN A 821 29.45 44.61 40.86
C GLN A 821 29.50 43.11 41.16
N LEU A 822 30.40 42.64 42.03
CA LEU A 822 30.50 41.23 42.42
C LEU A 822 29.22 40.73 43.13
N THR A 823 28.65 41.52 44.05
CA THR A 823 27.37 41.15 44.69
C THR A 823 26.21 41.17 43.69
N ALA A 824 26.16 42.13 42.75
CA ALA A 824 25.18 42.14 41.68
C ALA A 824 25.31 40.92 40.74
N TYR A 825 26.55 40.54 40.38
CA TYR A 825 26.81 39.33 39.60
C TYR A 825 26.43 38.06 40.36
N GLN A 826 26.75 37.95 41.65
CA GLN A 826 26.33 36.82 42.50
C GLN A 826 24.80 36.70 42.58
N GLN A 827 24.08 37.80 42.82
CA GLN A 827 22.61 37.82 42.80
C GLN A 827 22.05 37.39 41.44
N ASN A 828 22.64 37.86 40.33
CA ASN A 828 22.24 37.46 38.99
C ASN A 828 22.57 35.99 38.68
N LEU A 829 23.64 35.43 39.25
CA LEU A 829 24.00 34.02 39.14
C LEU A 829 23.01 33.15 39.92
N VAL A 830 22.61 33.55 41.13
CA VAL A 830 21.54 32.89 41.91
C VAL A 830 20.20 32.94 41.16
N LYS A 831 19.80 34.10 40.63
CA LYS A 831 18.58 34.25 39.82
C LYS A 831 18.62 33.35 38.58
N LYS A 832 19.72 33.33 37.83
CA LYS A 832 19.87 32.41 36.67
C LYS A 832 19.88 30.94 37.08
N GLY A 833 20.45 30.59 38.23
CA GLY A 833 20.38 29.24 38.81
C GLY A 833 18.94 28.81 39.15
N GLN A 834 18.11 29.72 39.66
CA GLN A 834 16.68 29.48 39.89
C GLN A 834 15.92 29.30 38.57
N HIS A 835 16.18 30.14 37.57
CA HIS A 835 15.57 29.99 36.24
C HIS A 835 15.99 28.66 35.56
N LEU A 836 17.25 28.24 35.71
CA LEU A 836 17.71 26.94 35.21
C LEU A 836 17.02 25.77 35.90
N ARG A 837 16.78 25.83 37.22
CA ARG A 837 16.00 24.80 37.94
C ARG A 837 14.55 24.77 37.49
N GLN A 838 13.88 25.91 37.41
CA GLN A 838 12.51 26.00 36.87
C GLN A 838 12.41 25.48 35.43
N MET A 839 13.43 25.73 34.60
CA MET A 839 13.51 25.18 33.25
C MET A 839 13.82 23.68 33.22
N GLN A 840 14.60 23.15 34.17
CA GLN A 840 14.82 21.71 34.35
C GLN A 840 13.54 21.00 34.81
N GLU A 841 12.86 21.52 35.83
CA GLU A 841 11.56 21.05 36.32
C GLU A 841 10.50 21.09 35.20
N ALA A 842 10.46 22.15 34.39
CA ALA A 842 9.61 22.24 33.22
C ALA A 842 9.99 21.22 32.12
N LEU A 843 11.28 21.01 31.87
CA LEU A 843 11.76 20.00 30.90
C LEU A 843 11.46 18.57 31.37
N GLU A 844 11.53 18.28 32.67
CA GLU A 844 11.15 17.00 33.26
C GLU A 844 9.63 16.78 33.22
N PHE A 845 8.85 17.83 33.50
CA PHE A 845 7.41 17.83 33.26
C PHE A 845 7.08 17.54 31.79
N PHE A 846 7.67 18.27 30.84
CA PHE A 846 7.44 18.04 29.40
C PHE A 846 7.97 16.68 28.92
N ARG A 847 9.06 16.15 29.48
CA ARG A 847 9.51 14.76 29.22
C ARG A 847 8.47 13.75 29.71
N SER A 848 8.05 13.81 30.97
CA SER A 848 7.02 12.91 31.51
C SER A 848 5.68 13.02 30.76
N GLN A 849 5.30 14.23 30.33
CA GLN A 849 4.13 14.44 29.48
C GLN A 849 4.34 13.84 28.08
N THR A 850 5.54 13.93 27.51
CA THR A 850 5.90 13.30 26.23
C THR A 850 5.89 11.79 26.33
N ASP A 851 6.35 11.20 27.43
CA ASP A 851 6.34 9.76 27.64
C ASP A 851 4.92 9.23 27.93
N GLN A 852 4.09 10.00 28.63
CA GLN A 852 2.64 9.76 28.69
C GLN A 852 1.96 9.88 27.31
N PHE A 853 2.42 10.80 26.44
CA PHE A 853 1.93 10.90 25.06
C PHE A 853 2.40 9.71 24.20
N LYS A 854 3.63 9.22 24.36
CA LYS A 854 4.13 7.99 23.71
C LYS A 854 3.29 6.80 24.14
N ALA A 855 3.21 6.50 25.44
CA ALA A 855 2.43 5.37 25.94
C ALA A 855 0.95 5.42 25.52
N ARG A 856 0.34 6.62 25.46
CA ARG A 856 -1.00 6.79 24.86
C ARG A 856 -0.99 6.55 23.35
N HIS A 857 -0.04 7.09 22.60
CA HIS A 857 0.10 6.84 21.17
C HIS A 857 0.35 5.36 20.86
N ASP A 858 1.05 4.62 21.72
CA ASP A 858 1.31 3.19 21.57
C ASP A 858 0.01 2.40 21.77
N VAL A 859 -0.66 2.53 22.92
CA VAL A 859 -2.00 1.92 23.17
C VAL A 859 -3.04 2.32 22.12
N LEU A 860 -2.92 3.52 21.55
CA LEU A 860 -3.74 3.97 20.44
C LEU A 860 -3.34 3.27 19.13
N ARG A 861 -2.05 3.21 18.77
CA ARG A 861 -1.53 2.48 17.58
C ARG A 861 -2.01 1.04 17.60
N ASP A 862 -1.92 0.38 18.76
CA ASP A 862 -2.38 -0.99 18.96
C ASP A 862 -3.88 -1.10 18.68
N ARG A 863 -4.70 -0.16 19.15
CA ARG A 863 -6.15 -0.10 18.84
C ARG A 863 -6.48 0.21 17.38
N LEU A 864 -5.64 0.94 16.63
CA LEU A 864 -5.82 1.04 15.17
C LEU A 864 -5.26 -0.19 14.42
N ALA A 865 -4.32 -0.93 14.98
CA ALA A 865 -3.94 -2.24 14.46
C ALA A 865 -5.08 -3.25 14.67
N GLU A 866 -5.70 -3.28 15.86
CA GLU A 866 -6.92 -4.04 16.16
C GLU A 866 -8.08 -3.64 15.23
N MET A 867 -8.46 -2.35 15.18
CA MET A 867 -9.54 -1.87 14.30
C MET A 867 -9.20 -2.05 12.81
N GLY A 868 -7.91 -1.98 12.45
CA GLY A 868 -7.42 -2.25 11.10
C GLY A 868 -7.57 -3.72 10.73
N LYS A 869 -7.22 -4.65 11.63
CA LYS A 869 -7.46 -6.09 11.47
C LYS A 869 -8.95 -6.42 11.42
N MET A 870 -9.77 -5.82 12.27
CA MET A 870 -11.23 -5.97 12.24
C MET A 870 -11.85 -5.44 10.94
N TYR A 871 -11.40 -4.28 10.44
CA TYR A 871 -11.87 -3.72 9.17
C TYR A 871 -11.37 -4.54 7.97
N ALA A 872 -10.13 -5.01 7.99
CA ALA A 872 -9.58 -5.90 6.96
C ALA A 872 -10.28 -7.26 6.94
N ALA A 873 -10.64 -7.81 8.11
CA ALA A 873 -11.47 -9.01 8.21
C ALA A 873 -12.88 -8.77 7.64
N SER A 874 -13.55 -7.67 8.02
CA SER A 874 -14.86 -7.30 7.47
C SER A 874 -14.82 -7.12 5.94
N ARG A 875 -13.79 -6.43 5.42
CA ARG A 875 -13.59 -6.28 3.96
C ARG A 875 -13.25 -7.61 3.28
N ALA A 876 -12.44 -8.47 3.90
CA ALA A 876 -12.16 -9.79 3.37
C ALA A 876 -13.40 -10.71 3.39
N GLU A 877 -14.32 -10.55 4.35
CA GLU A 877 -15.62 -11.21 4.31
C GLU A 877 -16.54 -10.64 3.22
N GLU A 878 -16.59 -9.31 3.05
CA GLU A 878 -17.36 -8.67 1.98
C GLU A 878 -16.83 -9.05 0.59
N GLU A 879 -15.52 -9.09 0.41
CA GLU A 879 -14.84 -9.51 -0.81
C GLU A 879 -14.96 -11.02 -1.05
N ARG A 880 -14.94 -11.87 0.01
CA ARG A 880 -15.32 -13.29 -0.12
C ARG A 880 -16.79 -13.45 -0.51
N ARG A 881 -17.70 -12.63 0.04
CA ARG A 881 -19.14 -12.66 -0.31
C ARG A 881 -19.39 -12.20 -1.75
N SER A 882 -18.67 -11.19 -2.25
CA SER A 882 -18.78 -10.75 -3.64
C SER A 882 -18.11 -11.73 -4.62
N ALA A 883 -16.94 -12.30 -4.27
CA ALA A 883 -16.27 -13.33 -5.06
C ALA A 883 -17.08 -14.64 -5.09
N ALA A 884 -17.72 -15.05 -3.99
CA ALA A 884 -18.64 -16.19 -3.97
C ALA A 884 -19.88 -15.96 -4.84
N GLY A 885 -20.33 -14.70 -4.99
CA GLY A 885 -21.36 -14.32 -5.96
C GLY A 885 -20.89 -14.35 -7.43
N ALA A 886 -19.58 -14.23 -7.68
CA ALA A 886 -18.98 -14.31 -9.02
C ALA A 886 -18.55 -15.74 -9.42
N SER A 887 -18.25 -16.61 -8.45
CA SER A 887 -17.67 -17.94 -8.67
C SER A 887 -18.65 -19.03 -9.15
N THR A 888 -19.79 -18.66 -9.75
CA THR A 888 -20.78 -19.60 -10.32
C THR A 888 -21.19 -19.32 -11.77
N VAL A 889 -20.27 -18.83 -12.61
CA VAL A 889 -20.21 -19.13 -14.06
C VAL A 889 -18.74 -19.15 -14.49
N ALA A 890 -18.27 -20.25 -15.10
CA ALA A 890 -16.91 -20.36 -15.62
C ALA A 890 -16.92 -20.96 -17.03
N THR A 891 -16.95 -20.11 -18.06
CA THR A 891 -16.72 -20.47 -19.47
C THR A 891 -16.31 -19.24 -20.29
N SER A 892 -15.65 -19.50 -21.44
CA SER A 892 -15.38 -18.59 -22.59
C SER A 892 -14.43 -17.38 -22.43
N THR A 893 -13.18 -17.62 -22.84
CA THR A 893 -12.39 -16.88 -23.87
C THR A 893 -11.79 -15.47 -23.67
N THR A 894 -10.53 -15.37 -24.16
CA THR A 894 -9.82 -14.24 -24.83
C THR A 894 -9.46 -12.94 -24.07
N PRO A 895 -8.17 -12.53 -24.11
CA PRO A 895 -7.71 -11.19 -23.73
C PRO A 895 -7.05 -10.39 -24.89
N HIS A 896 -7.48 -9.13 -25.13
CA HIS A 896 -6.61 -8.04 -25.63
C HIS A 896 -7.29 -6.64 -25.43
N PRO A 897 -6.71 -5.46 -25.78
CA PRO A 897 -6.69 -4.30 -24.86
C PRO A 897 -7.27 -2.99 -25.47
N ASP A 898 -6.72 -1.83 -25.07
CA ASP A 898 -7.12 -0.44 -25.39
C ASP A 898 -8.52 -0.09 -24.82
N SER A 899 -8.73 0.82 -23.86
CA SER A 899 -8.06 2.11 -23.59
C SER A 899 -8.78 2.86 -22.43
N PRO A 900 -8.35 4.05 -21.95
CA PRO A 900 -7.00 4.56 -21.70
C PRO A 900 -6.85 4.99 -20.19
N PRO A 901 -6.23 6.10 -19.72
CA PRO A 901 -5.40 6.04 -18.51
C PRO A 901 -6.02 6.75 -17.28
N MET A 902 -6.20 6.02 -16.17
CA MET A 902 -6.50 6.66 -14.89
C MET A 902 -5.24 7.12 -14.16
N SER A 903 -5.21 8.41 -13.87
CA SER A 903 -4.19 9.12 -13.08
C SER A 903 -3.92 8.47 -11.73
N ALA A 904 -2.65 8.41 -11.33
CA ALA A 904 -2.27 8.09 -9.96
C ALA A 904 -2.75 9.20 -9.01
N GLU A 905 -3.60 8.85 -8.03
CA GLU A 905 -3.88 9.67 -6.86
C GLU A 905 -3.43 8.97 -5.56
N PRO A 906 -3.06 9.72 -4.51
CA PRO A 906 -2.22 9.21 -3.43
C PRO A 906 -3.00 8.41 -2.38
N VAL A 907 -2.33 7.41 -1.80
CA VAL A 907 -2.80 6.66 -0.62
C VAL A 907 -3.03 7.62 0.54
N VAL A 908 -4.30 7.87 0.88
CA VAL A 908 -4.67 8.82 1.93
C VAL A 908 -4.49 8.18 3.31
N TYR A 909 -3.37 8.52 3.94
CA TYR A 909 -3.12 8.23 5.37
C TYR A 909 -4.18 8.90 6.25
N ARG A 910 -5.21 8.13 6.66
CA ARG A 910 -6.18 8.49 7.72
C ARG A 910 -5.45 8.45 9.07
N GLY A 911 -4.88 9.59 9.46
CA GLY A 911 -4.11 9.74 10.69
C GLY A 911 -4.93 9.57 11.97
N PHE A 912 -4.24 9.29 13.06
CA PHE A 912 -4.83 9.00 14.37
C PHE A 912 -5.69 10.15 14.92
N VAL A 913 -6.93 9.87 15.31
CA VAL A 913 -7.77 10.78 16.11
C VAL A 913 -7.58 10.46 17.59
N ALA A 914 -6.87 11.32 18.31
CA ALA A 914 -6.68 11.15 19.75
C ALA A 914 -8.01 11.38 20.52
N PRO A 915 -8.29 10.61 21.59
CA PRO A 915 -9.44 10.85 22.44
C PRO A 915 -9.30 12.21 23.15
N PRO A 916 -10.42 12.92 23.41
CA PRO A 916 -10.37 14.28 23.93
C PRO A 916 -9.67 14.34 25.30
N ARG A 917 -8.64 15.19 25.42
CA ARG A 917 -8.23 15.69 26.72
C ARG A 917 -9.39 16.51 27.30
N ALA A 918 -9.73 16.27 28.56
CA ALA A 918 -10.68 17.11 29.27
C ALA A 918 -10.18 18.57 29.21
N THR A 919 -11.04 19.48 28.75
CA THR A 919 -10.77 20.91 28.77
C THR A 919 -10.72 21.38 30.21
N THR A 920 -9.52 21.66 30.71
CA THR A 920 -9.35 22.51 31.90
C THR A 920 -10.08 23.82 31.66
N SER A 921 -11.00 24.18 32.55
CA SER A 921 -11.80 25.40 32.44
C SER A 921 -10.89 26.60 32.20
N THR A 922 -11.12 27.33 31.10
CA THR A 922 -10.57 28.67 30.91
C THR A 922 -11.22 29.58 31.93
N ALA A 923 -10.54 29.82 33.05
CA ALA A 923 -10.97 30.79 34.05
C ALA A 923 -11.23 32.14 33.37
N THR A 924 -12.43 32.69 33.56
CA THR A 924 -12.84 33.94 32.94
C THR A 924 -12.10 35.10 33.60
N THR A 925 -10.96 35.50 33.03
CA THR A 925 -10.21 36.68 33.47
C THR A 925 -10.99 37.94 33.11
N SER A 926 -11.96 38.30 33.95
CA SER A 926 -12.69 39.56 33.87
C SER A 926 -11.70 40.72 33.98
N ALA A 927 -11.50 41.44 32.87
CA ALA A 927 -10.66 42.63 32.82
C ALA A 927 -11.31 43.77 33.61
N LEU A 928 -11.00 43.85 34.91
CA LEU A 928 -11.49 44.92 35.77
C LEU A 928 -10.72 46.21 35.46
N VAL A 929 -11.36 47.13 34.74
CA VAL A 929 -10.80 48.47 34.48
C VAL A 929 -10.83 49.26 35.78
N LEU A 930 -9.65 49.46 36.37
CA LEU A 930 -9.44 50.30 37.54
C LEU A 930 -8.84 51.64 37.12
N THR A 931 -9.67 52.68 37.07
CA THR A 931 -9.22 54.07 37.02
C THR A 931 -8.87 54.55 38.44
N PRO A 932 -7.80 55.36 38.61
CA PRO A 932 -7.43 55.88 39.92
C PRO A 932 -8.32 57.06 40.36
N PRO A 933 -8.66 57.19 41.65
CA PRO A 933 -9.27 58.41 42.19
C PRO A 933 -8.23 59.53 42.33
N PRO A 934 -8.63 60.81 42.21
CA PRO A 934 -7.74 61.95 42.42
C PRO A 934 -7.48 62.18 43.92
N VAL A 935 -6.23 62.51 44.26
CA VAL A 935 -5.85 63.00 45.59
C VAL A 935 -6.32 64.45 45.75
N ARG A 936 -6.77 64.81 46.96
CA ARG A 936 -6.82 66.19 47.44
C ARG A 936 -5.93 66.30 48.68
N GLU A 937 -5.12 67.35 48.67
CA GLU A 937 -4.19 67.80 49.72
C GLU A 937 -3.06 66.81 50.07
#